data_AF-A0A930XQ55-F1
#
_entry.id   AF-A0A930XQ55-F1
#
_cell.length_a   1.000
_cell.length_b   1.000
_cell.length_c   1.000
_cell.angle_alpha   90.00
_cell.angle_beta   90.00
_cell.angle_gamma   90.00
#
_symmetry.space_group_name_H-M   'P 1'
#
loop_
_entity.id
_entity.type
_entity.pdbx_description
1 polymer ?
#
loop_
_entity_poly.entity_id
_entity_poly.type
_entity_poly.pdbx_seq_one_letter_code
_entity_poly.pdbx_strand_id
1 'polypeptide(L)'
;MADIAGNTIQTANTTAFSSIGPRPTRVVDRVGPTDRFDYYRLRLTGRTSVEITLNGLRDDANVQLVNRRGDILARSINSGTSDEAAGRTLNQGIFYIRVFTPNARANTPYRLNVSGYADNAGNTFNQTLQIDPQSGPVVQTDYVSTAADRSDFYEFDLTDVREVDLSLFGLASNTRLVLFDGDRRRIDFTAGGTSGTEAGPIKQILGPGTYFARVLPIGPDAATTYRFRAIANPAPDGAGDTFPEANNLGVLPERSATTPIPTIEELLNVNDTDVYRFRTSDRADALLDVSLNLSNADLDVDLEIFDSNFQLVTSTVGSNTVALSDVSLAADSIYFIRVSKVDNAAFSFFTLDLETELDILDQAGNTPAAAFNINNEASWTPVNGSRSFNLGDFVGADVDEDDYYTFNLTEASFIDLNVIPESGDLNATADIQLFRQGPGGIGDLELLDTVRQLGNVPEQVEGIFDAGTYFIRVFPEAQSSFAFYDLSLEATSISLTPAFIKDIAPGAQSSSSLAQQMAGVGGSLFFSANDGSGQALWTTDGTFEGTQELRKFSTIGDMVAVNGFVYFTAADAALNNGQELWRTDGTAVELVRDILPGEDSSSISNFTVVGDLLYFTATNFEDNFDTNNEVWVVDTAFAGVNLANSATLLDVTGDNVGSSPSGLTAVGNSLYFLAEFEGTPQLFKSANGAAPTVIDTGNVNPLGSFVEFQGALYFTGSAPVIAGGTPNLFTLDANDALVEVDPLPTTIQAANFGNLTVAGGKLFFTASAEAGVELYAYDPTLNVGSRSYLVEDININPNISASSNPLQLTAVNDLLYFSADDSTGRHLWVSDGTGGGTEKLLFNGAPVATPTNLIAVGTTLYFTADGGSGSELWRLFPDSDVELVDIAGDVASNPGNLTVVNGRLFFRADTPEAGRELWVVGLPEEEQIL
;
A
#
# COMPACT_ATOMS: atom_id res chain seq x y z
N MET A 1 29.94 -85.51 -57.53
CA MET A 1 29.22 -85.89 -56.30
C MET A 1 28.40 -87.12 -56.64
N ALA A 2 28.17 -88.00 -55.67
CA ALA A 2 27.17 -89.05 -55.84
C ALA A 2 25.79 -88.38 -55.73
N ASP A 3 24.91 -88.65 -56.69
CA ASP A 3 23.51 -88.23 -56.63
C ASP A 3 22.86 -88.96 -55.44
N ILE A 4 22.35 -88.18 -54.50
CA ILE A 4 21.67 -88.67 -53.29
C ILE A 4 20.19 -88.27 -53.30
N ALA A 5 19.73 -87.56 -54.32
CA ALA A 5 18.35 -87.17 -54.50
C ALA A 5 17.59 -88.25 -55.29
N GLY A 6 16.28 -88.04 -55.49
CA GLY A 6 15.51 -88.86 -56.40
C GLY A 6 14.81 -88.01 -57.45
N ASN A 7 14.60 -88.55 -58.65
CA ASN A 7 14.16 -87.70 -59.78
C ASN A 7 12.64 -87.52 -59.90
N THR A 8 11.89 -88.11 -58.97
CA THR A 8 10.42 -88.01 -58.89
C THR A 8 9.97 -87.94 -57.42
N ILE A 9 8.73 -87.54 -57.18
CA ILE A 9 8.12 -87.56 -55.84
C ILE A 9 8.20 -88.95 -55.19
N GLN A 10 8.07 -90.03 -55.97
CA GLN A 10 8.10 -91.41 -55.49
C GLN A 10 9.50 -91.88 -55.10
N THR A 11 10.53 -91.37 -55.77
CA THR A 11 11.93 -91.74 -55.54
C THR A 11 12.68 -90.75 -54.65
N ALA A 12 12.01 -89.67 -54.19
CA ALA A 12 12.59 -88.59 -53.42
C ALA A 12 13.39 -89.08 -52.20
N ASN A 13 14.50 -88.39 -51.88
CA ASN A 13 15.29 -88.72 -50.69
C ASN A 13 14.44 -88.52 -49.42
N THR A 14 14.26 -89.62 -48.69
CA THR A 14 13.34 -89.69 -47.55
C THR A 14 13.97 -89.41 -46.19
N THR A 15 15.30 -89.31 -46.16
CA THR A 15 16.10 -89.23 -44.93
C THR A 15 16.59 -87.82 -44.64
N ALA A 16 16.92 -87.06 -45.68
CA ALA A 16 17.53 -85.73 -45.60
C ALA A 16 16.73 -84.73 -44.75
N PHE A 17 15.40 -84.69 -44.89
CA PHE A 17 14.51 -83.77 -44.15
C PHE A 17 13.41 -84.54 -43.41
N SER A 18 13.81 -85.62 -42.73
CA SER A 18 12.93 -86.43 -41.88
C SER A 18 12.47 -85.70 -40.62
N SER A 19 13.25 -84.70 -40.20
CA SER A 19 12.92 -83.65 -39.24
C SER A 19 13.69 -82.39 -39.62
N ILE A 20 13.09 -81.21 -39.45
CA ILE A 20 13.75 -79.91 -39.63
C ILE A 20 13.55 -79.06 -38.38
N GLY A 21 14.47 -78.14 -38.14
CA GLY A 21 14.39 -77.19 -37.02
C GLY A 21 15.02 -75.85 -37.39
N PRO A 22 15.22 -74.96 -36.42
CA PRO A 22 15.75 -73.61 -36.65
C PRO A 22 17.15 -73.61 -37.27
N ARG A 23 17.97 -74.62 -36.92
CA ARG A 23 19.27 -74.82 -37.55
C ARG A 23 19.07 -75.47 -38.94
N PRO A 24 19.55 -74.85 -40.02
CA PRO A 24 19.32 -75.35 -41.36
C PRO A 24 19.92 -76.74 -41.52
N THR A 25 19.07 -77.68 -41.94
CA THR A 25 19.53 -78.99 -42.41
C THR A 25 20.06 -78.79 -43.82
N ARG A 26 21.33 -79.11 -44.03
CA ARG A 26 22.02 -78.85 -45.30
C ARG A 26 22.27 -80.13 -46.07
N VAL A 27 21.93 -80.10 -47.35
CA VAL A 27 22.29 -81.10 -48.34
C VAL A 27 23.11 -80.45 -49.44
N VAL A 28 24.08 -81.17 -50.00
CA VAL A 28 24.88 -80.73 -51.14
C VAL A 28 24.74 -81.76 -52.22
N ASP A 29 24.28 -81.35 -53.40
CA ASP A 29 24.13 -82.22 -54.56
C ASP A 29 24.31 -81.43 -55.86
N ARG A 30 23.89 -81.98 -57.00
CA ARG A 30 24.08 -81.37 -58.31
C ARG A 30 22.94 -81.72 -59.28
N VAL A 31 22.32 -80.69 -59.85
CA VAL A 31 21.44 -80.83 -61.01
C VAL A 31 22.18 -80.50 -62.32
N GLY A 32 21.86 -81.20 -63.40
CA GLY A 32 22.52 -81.07 -64.70
C GLY A 32 21.76 -81.71 -65.87
N PRO A 33 22.35 -81.76 -67.08
CA PRO A 33 21.67 -82.25 -68.28
C PRO A 33 21.22 -83.72 -68.22
N THR A 34 21.94 -84.55 -67.46
CA THR A 34 21.63 -85.98 -67.27
C THR A 34 20.80 -86.24 -66.03
N ASP A 35 20.70 -85.28 -65.12
CA ASP A 35 20.01 -85.40 -63.84
C ASP A 35 19.32 -84.07 -63.49
N ARG A 36 18.12 -83.88 -64.02
CA ARG A 36 17.50 -82.55 -64.14
C ARG A 36 16.65 -82.14 -62.94
N PHE A 37 16.31 -83.09 -62.08
CA PHE A 37 15.34 -82.89 -61.00
C PHE A 37 15.79 -83.66 -59.78
N ASP A 38 15.90 -82.95 -58.67
CA ASP A 38 16.23 -83.56 -57.39
C ASP A 38 15.05 -83.32 -56.45
N TYR A 39 14.44 -84.42 -56.00
CA TYR A 39 13.34 -84.40 -55.05
C TYR A 39 13.80 -84.88 -53.67
N TYR A 40 13.42 -84.10 -52.66
CA TYR A 40 13.61 -84.42 -51.25
C TYR A 40 12.26 -84.42 -50.54
N ARG A 41 12.00 -85.43 -49.71
CA ARG A 41 10.78 -85.52 -48.91
C ARG A 41 10.95 -84.79 -47.58
N LEU A 42 10.03 -83.87 -47.29
CA LEU A 42 9.93 -83.13 -46.05
C LEU A 42 8.76 -83.65 -45.22
N ARG A 43 8.98 -84.01 -43.95
CA ARG A 43 7.93 -84.41 -43.01
C ARG A 43 7.80 -83.39 -41.88
N LEU A 44 6.59 -82.88 -41.67
CA LEU A 44 6.25 -81.95 -40.61
C LEU A 44 5.32 -82.62 -39.59
N THR A 45 5.64 -82.50 -38.30
CA THR A 45 4.87 -83.07 -37.18
C THR A 45 3.93 -82.08 -36.50
N GLY A 46 3.99 -80.81 -36.90
CA GLY A 46 3.13 -79.72 -36.42
C GLY A 46 3.05 -78.61 -37.48
N ARG A 47 2.28 -77.56 -37.20
CA ARG A 47 2.26 -76.35 -38.05
C ARG A 47 3.65 -75.70 -38.01
N THR A 48 4.29 -75.60 -39.17
CA THR A 48 5.70 -75.22 -39.29
C THR A 48 5.88 -74.23 -40.44
N SER A 49 6.55 -73.13 -40.17
CA SER A 49 7.07 -72.17 -41.14
C SER A 49 8.37 -72.71 -41.72
N VAL A 50 8.28 -73.18 -42.97
CA VAL A 50 9.37 -73.84 -43.68
C VAL A 50 10.11 -72.82 -44.53
N GLU A 51 11.43 -72.78 -44.40
CA GLU A 51 12.32 -71.95 -45.21
C GLU A 51 13.34 -72.78 -45.97
N ILE A 52 13.56 -72.42 -47.22
CA ILE A 52 14.43 -73.13 -48.16
C ILE A 52 15.34 -72.11 -48.83
N THR A 53 16.65 -72.33 -48.75
CA THR A 53 17.63 -71.61 -49.58
C THR A 53 18.45 -72.56 -50.43
N LEU A 54 18.73 -72.16 -51.66
CA LEU A 54 19.57 -72.89 -52.61
C LEU A 54 20.76 -72.01 -53.00
N ASN A 55 21.95 -72.38 -52.50
CA ASN A 55 23.14 -71.52 -52.63
C ASN A 55 24.29 -72.23 -53.34
N GLY A 56 25.30 -71.45 -53.75
CA GLY A 56 26.55 -71.99 -54.30
C GLY A 56 26.41 -72.49 -55.74
N LEU A 57 25.45 -71.94 -56.46
CA LEU A 57 25.18 -72.24 -57.86
C LEU A 57 26.33 -71.75 -58.76
N ARG A 58 26.67 -72.54 -59.78
CA ARG A 58 27.61 -72.19 -60.87
C ARG A 58 26.90 -72.00 -62.22
N ASP A 59 25.62 -72.35 -62.28
CA ASP A 59 24.71 -72.19 -63.42
C ASP A 59 23.25 -72.23 -62.90
N ASP A 60 22.30 -71.96 -63.77
CA ASP A 60 20.88 -71.73 -63.45
C ASP A 60 20.18 -72.96 -62.84
N ALA A 61 19.64 -72.81 -61.62
CA ALA A 61 18.81 -73.81 -60.95
C ALA A 61 17.80 -73.18 -60.01
N ASN A 62 16.59 -73.74 -60.01
CA ASN A 62 15.43 -73.22 -59.30
C ASN A 62 15.00 -74.17 -58.18
N VAL A 63 14.26 -73.64 -57.20
CA VAL A 63 13.71 -74.44 -56.08
C VAL A 63 12.21 -74.25 -55.92
N GLN A 64 11.52 -75.35 -55.61
CA GLN A 64 10.08 -75.37 -55.36
C GLN A 64 9.74 -76.24 -54.16
N LEU A 65 8.82 -75.75 -53.34
CA LEU A 65 8.13 -76.52 -52.32
C LEU A 65 6.78 -76.96 -52.91
N VAL A 66 6.52 -78.27 -52.94
CA VAL A 66 5.32 -78.85 -53.54
C VAL A 66 4.59 -79.79 -52.58
N ASN A 67 3.28 -79.94 -52.76
CA ASN A 67 2.49 -80.93 -52.02
C ASN A 67 2.66 -82.35 -52.61
N ARG A 68 1.98 -83.35 -52.02
CA ARG A 68 2.03 -84.74 -52.51
C ARG A 68 1.48 -84.95 -53.93
N ARG A 69 0.65 -84.02 -54.43
CA ARG A 69 0.08 -84.05 -55.78
C ARG A 69 0.99 -83.36 -56.82
N GLY A 70 2.05 -82.68 -56.36
CA GLY A 70 2.95 -81.90 -57.19
C GLY A 70 2.55 -80.43 -57.37
N ASP A 71 1.50 -79.97 -56.68
CA ASP A 71 1.09 -78.56 -56.73
C ASP A 71 2.13 -77.69 -56.03
N ILE A 72 2.48 -76.57 -56.64
CA ILE A 72 3.48 -75.63 -56.13
C ILE A 72 2.90 -74.84 -54.96
N LEU A 73 3.52 -74.97 -53.79
CA LEU A 73 3.16 -74.27 -52.57
C LEU A 73 3.98 -72.99 -52.38
N ALA A 74 5.27 -73.03 -52.74
CA ALA A 74 6.18 -71.89 -52.81
C ALA A 74 7.26 -72.17 -53.88
N ARG A 75 7.83 -71.12 -54.47
CA ARG A 75 8.88 -71.25 -55.50
C ARG A 75 9.81 -70.05 -55.55
N SER A 76 11.02 -70.29 -56.02
CA SER A 76 11.98 -69.28 -56.45
C SER A 76 12.59 -69.71 -57.79
N ILE A 77 12.79 -68.74 -58.69
CA ILE A 77 13.18 -68.96 -60.10
C ILE A 77 14.17 -67.88 -60.59
N ASN A 78 15.05 -67.41 -59.70
CA ASN A 78 16.07 -66.43 -60.02
C ASN A 78 17.05 -66.99 -61.05
N SER A 79 17.41 -66.19 -62.04
CA SER A 79 18.27 -66.67 -63.12
C SER A 79 19.76 -66.71 -62.73
N GLY A 80 20.47 -67.66 -63.34
CA GLY A 80 21.94 -67.69 -63.38
C GLY A 80 22.56 -68.27 -62.11
N THR A 81 23.39 -67.50 -61.41
CA THR A 81 24.10 -67.96 -60.20
C THR A 81 23.56 -67.35 -58.92
N SER A 82 22.43 -66.65 -59.02
CA SER A 82 21.76 -66.01 -57.89
C SER A 82 21.23 -67.08 -56.95
N ASP A 83 21.39 -66.87 -55.64
CA ASP A 83 20.80 -67.77 -54.64
C ASP A 83 19.26 -67.76 -54.76
N GLU A 84 18.65 -68.89 -54.46
CA GLU A 84 17.19 -69.04 -54.47
C GLU A 84 16.64 -69.12 -53.05
N ALA A 85 15.49 -68.49 -52.79
CA ALA A 85 14.83 -68.54 -51.50
C ALA A 85 13.32 -68.75 -51.64
N ALA A 86 12.78 -69.79 -51.01
CA ALA A 86 11.35 -70.08 -50.99
C ALA A 86 10.91 -70.55 -49.60
N GLY A 87 9.69 -70.21 -49.20
CA GLY A 87 9.17 -70.64 -47.91
C GLY A 87 7.65 -70.55 -47.83
N ARG A 88 7.07 -71.26 -46.85
CA ARG A 88 5.63 -71.21 -46.53
C ARG A 88 5.35 -71.85 -45.17
N THR A 89 4.40 -71.29 -44.42
CA THR A 89 3.75 -71.99 -43.31
C THR A 89 2.89 -73.14 -43.80
N LEU A 90 3.17 -74.34 -43.29
CA LEU A 90 2.45 -75.56 -43.62
C LEU A 90 1.96 -76.26 -42.35
N ASN A 91 0.73 -76.78 -42.40
CA ASN A 91 0.24 -77.70 -41.39
C ASN A 91 1.03 -79.02 -41.39
N GLN A 92 0.87 -79.83 -40.33
CA GLN A 92 1.47 -81.16 -40.26
C GLN A 92 1.18 -81.99 -41.52
N GLY A 93 2.17 -82.72 -42.02
CA GLY A 93 2.03 -83.42 -43.29
C GLY A 93 3.34 -83.86 -43.92
N ILE A 94 3.24 -84.34 -45.17
CA ILE A 94 4.41 -84.66 -46.00
C ILE A 94 4.37 -83.81 -47.25
N PHE A 95 5.49 -83.17 -47.53
CA PHE A 95 5.74 -82.27 -48.64
C PHE A 95 7.02 -82.68 -49.37
N TYR A 96 7.30 -82.04 -50.50
CA TYR A 96 8.50 -82.31 -51.27
C TYR A 96 9.18 -81.01 -51.70
N ILE A 97 10.50 -81.01 -51.67
CA ILE A 97 11.34 -79.95 -52.21
C ILE A 97 11.88 -80.45 -53.52
N ARG A 98 11.70 -79.66 -54.58
CA ARG A 98 12.20 -79.93 -55.92
C ARG A 98 13.24 -78.88 -56.30
N VAL A 99 14.47 -79.33 -56.52
CA VAL A 99 15.52 -78.54 -57.16
C VAL A 99 15.63 -78.97 -58.62
N PHE A 100 15.69 -78.03 -59.57
CA PHE A 100 15.72 -78.38 -60.98
C PHE A 100 16.38 -77.31 -61.85
N THR A 101 16.97 -77.72 -62.97
CA THR A 101 17.48 -76.78 -63.98
C THR A 101 16.39 -76.39 -64.99
N PRO A 102 16.10 -75.10 -65.18
CA PRO A 102 15.14 -74.65 -66.18
C PRO A 102 15.69 -74.83 -67.61
N ASN A 103 17.02 -74.83 -67.78
CA ASN A 103 17.70 -75.06 -69.05
C ASN A 103 18.32 -76.47 -69.13
N ALA A 104 18.07 -77.19 -70.23
CA ALA A 104 18.59 -78.54 -70.45
C ALA A 104 20.12 -78.64 -70.57
N ARG A 105 20.84 -77.51 -70.68
CA ARG A 105 22.31 -77.46 -70.72
C ARG A 105 22.95 -77.02 -69.40
N ALA A 106 22.17 -76.45 -68.47
CA ALA A 106 22.70 -75.92 -67.23
C ALA A 106 23.23 -77.05 -66.34
N ASN A 107 24.35 -76.81 -65.65
CA ASN A 107 25.01 -77.86 -64.88
C ASN A 107 25.70 -77.33 -63.62
N THR A 108 25.02 -77.42 -62.49
CA THR A 108 25.36 -76.63 -61.31
C THR A 108 25.35 -77.49 -60.04
N PRO A 109 26.41 -77.48 -59.22
CA PRO A 109 26.31 -77.96 -57.85
C PRO A 109 25.43 -77.00 -57.06
N TYR A 110 24.77 -77.48 -56.03
CA TYR A 110 23.99 -76.64 -55.13
C TYR A 110 24.14 -77.07 -53.68
N ARG A 111 23.84 -76.13 -52.79
CA ARG A 111 23.72 -76.33 -51.35
C ARG A 111 22.30 -75.98 -50.96
N LEU A 112 21.49 -77.01 -50.72
CA LEU A 112 20.11 -76.88 -50.29
C LEU A 112 20.07 -76.84 -48.76
N ASN A 113 19.64 -75.71 -48.20
CA ASN A 113 19.43 -75.56 -46.76
C ASN A 113 17.92 -75.48 -46.50
N VAL A 114 17.44 -76.27 -45.54
CA VAL A 114 16.03 -76.27 -45.13
C VAL A 114 15.94 -76.09 -43.63
N SER A 115 15.24 -75.04 -43.21
CA SER A 115 14.94 -74.72 -41.83
C SER A 115 13.44 -74.80 -41.57
N GLY A 116 13.06 -75.07 -40.32
CA GLY A 116 11.68 -75.12 -39.89
C GLY A 116 11.48 -74.49 -38.52
N TYR A 117 10.46 -73.65 -38.40
CA TYR A 117 10.07 -72.98 -37.17
C TYR A 117 8.63 -73.35 -36.84
N ALA A 118 8.34 -73.70 -35.58
CA ALA A 118 6.97 -73.92 -35.16
C ALA A 118 6.20 -72.59 -35.21
N ASP A 119 4.97 -72.64 -35.71
CA ASP A 119 4.13 -71.45 -35.90
C ASP A 119 2.87 -71.58 -35.03
N ASN A 120 2.87 -70.84 -33.91
CA ASN A 120 1.88 -70.93 -32.83
C ASN A 120 0.81 -69.84 -32.94
N ALA A 121 1.11 -68.71 -33.57
CA ALA A 121 0.19 -67.60 -33.81
C ALA A 121 -0.15 -67.47 -35.32
N GLY A 122 -1.43 -67.32 -35.68
CA GLY A 122 -1.79 -67.29 -37.10
C GLY A 122 -1.60 -65.92 -37.76
N ASN A 123 -1.69 -65.92 -39.09
CA ASN A 123 -1.37 -64.77 -39.94
C ASN A 123 -2.54 -63.78 -40.17
N THR A 124 -3.67 -63.96 -39.47
CA THR A 124 -4.87 -63.13 -39.65
C THR A 124 -5.60 -62.92 -38.33
N PHE A 125 -6.43 -61.88 -38.25
CA PHE A 125 -7.33 -61.62 -37.11
C PHE A 125 -8.30 -62.76 -36.79
N ASN A 126 -8.54 -63.70 -37.71
CA ASN A 126 -9.41 -64.86 -37.48
C ASN A 126 -8.62 -66.12 -37.06
N GLN A 127 -7.30 -66.00 -36.90
CA GLN A 127 -6.37 -67.07 -36.54
C GLN A 127 -5.41 -66.54 -35.47
N THR A 128 -5.93 -65.99 -34.39
CA THR A 128 -5.14 -65.42 -33.29
C THR A 128 -4.68 -66.50 -32.31
N LEU A 129 -3.59 -66.23 -31.59
CA LEU A 129 -3.27 -66.93 -30.35
C LEU A 129 -3.83 -66.14 -29.16
N GLN A 130 -4.77 -66.74 -28.45
CA GLN A 130 -5.33 -66.18 -27.22
C GLN A 130 -4.30 -66.18 -26.08
N ILE A 131 -4.14 -65.04 -25.42
CA ILE A 131 -3.25 -64.85 -24.27
C ILE A 131 -3.98 -64.09 -23.16
N ASP A 132 -3.54 -64.27 -21.92
CA ASP A 132 -4.11 -63.61 -20.74
C ASP A 132 -3.02 -62.84 -19.99
N PRO A 133 -2.74 -61.57 -20.37
CA PRO A 133 -1.69 -60.76 -19.77
C PRO A 133 -2.10 -60.10 -18.44
N GLN A 134 -3.40 -60.07 -18.11
CA GLN A 134 -3.92 -59.47 -16.85
C GLN A 134 -3.77 -60.41 -15.65
N SER A 135 -3.78 -61.73 -15.88
CA SER A 135 -3.47 -62.72 -14.85
C SER A 135 -1.96 -62.85 -14.55
N GLY A 136 -1.10 -62.16 -15.32
CA GLY A 136 0.35 -62.11 -15.14
C GLY A 136 1.12 -62.04 -16.46
N PRO A 137 2.45 -61.85 -16.43
CA PRO A 137 3.26 -61.71 -17.63
C PRO A 137 3.24 -62.99 -18.50
N VAL A 138 2.83 -62.86 -19.76
CA VAL A 138 2.86 -63.92 -20.77
C VAL A 138 4.08 -63.73 -21.67
N VAL A 139 4.80 -64.81 -21.98
CA VAL A 139 5.90 -64.80 -22.96
C VAL A 139 5.68 -65.91 -23.99
N GLN A 140 5.54 -65.53 -25.26
CA GLN A 140 5.39 -66.43 -26.41
C GLN A 140 6.61 -66.38 -27.31
N THR A 141 7.01 -67.53 -27.88
CA THR A 141 8.12 -67.60 -28.84
C THR A 141 7.57 -68.02 -30.19
N ASP A 142 7.87 -67.25 -31.23
CA ASP A 142 7.42 -67.55 -32.60
C ASP A 142 8.41 -67.03 -33.66
N TYR A 143 8.04 -67.13 -34.94
CA TYR A 143 8.89 -66.82 -36.08
C TYR A 143 8.16 -66.02 -37.17
N VAL A 144 8.74 -64.90 -37.59
CA VAL A 144 8.26 -64.13 -38.76
C VAL A 144 9.32 -64.00 -39.84
N SER A 145 8.88 -64.06 -41.10
CA SER A 145 9.69 -63.85 -42.31
C SER A 145 8.87 -63.30 -43.48
N THR A 146 9.52 -62.60 -44.41
CA THR A 146 8.83 -62.16 -45.64
C THR A 146 8.39 -63.31 -46.55
N ALA A 147 9.10 -64.44 -46.46
CA ALA A 147 8.91 -65.59 -47.33
C ALA A 147 7.87 -66.59 -46.80
N ALA A 148 8.06 -67.11 -45.59
CA ALA A 148 7.28 -68.22 -45.07
C ALA A 148 6.11 -67.78 -44.20
N ASP A 149 6.32 -66.77 -43.35
CA ASP A 149 5.44 -66.44 -42.22
C ASP A 149 5.30 -64.94 -42.01
N ARG A 150 4.26 -64.32 -42.56
CA ARG A 150 4.27 -62.88 -42.81
C ARG A 150 3.72 -62.06 -41.65
N SER A 151 3.02 -62.68 -40.71
CA SER A 151 2.48 -62.01 -39.53
C SER A 151 2.05 -63.03 -38.50
N ASP A 152 2.13 -62.63 -37.24
CA ASP A 152 1.58 -63.39 -36.11
C ASP A 152 0.62 -62.51 -35.34
N PHE A 153 -0.59 -63.01 -35.09
CA PHE A 153 -1.62 -62.31 -34.34
C PHE A 153 -1.89 -62.95 -32.99
N TYR A 154 -1.96 -62.11 -31.96
CA TYR A 154 -2.32 -62.45 -30.59
C TYR A 154 -3.59 -61.68 -30.20
N GLU A 155 -4.38 -62.24 -29.30
CA GLU A 155 -5.64 -61.67 -28.81
C GLU A 155 -5.72 -61.79 -27.29
N PHE A 156 -6.22 -60.74 -26.62
CA PHE A 156 -6.41 -60.72 -25.18
C PHE A 156 -7.60 -59.84 -24.78
N ASP A 157 -8.20 -60.18 -23.64
CA ASP A 157 -9.31 -59.43 -23.04
C ASP A 157 -8.86 -58.75 -21.73
N LEU A 158 -9.38 -57.55 -21.48
CA LEU A 158 -9.21 -56.81 -20.22
C LEU A 158 -10.58 -56.65 -19.54
N THR A 159 -10.64 -56.88 -18.24
CA THR A 159 -11.89 -56.75 -17.45
C THR A 159 -12.07 -55.37 -16.81
N ASP A 160 -11.00 -54.59 -16.73
CA ASP A 160 -10.88 -53.30 -16.07
C ASP A 160 -9.73 -52.50 -16.73
N VAL A 161 -9.51 -51.26 -16.32
CA VAL A 161 -8.45 -50.42 -16.88
C VAL A 161 -7.07 -50.96 -16.44
N ARG A 162 -6.17 -51.17 -17.41
CA ARG A 162 -4.85 -51.76 -17.17
C ARG A 162 -3.75 -51.02 -17.93
N GLU A 163 -2.57 -50.92 -17.33
CA GLU A 163 -1.35 -50.56 -18.07
C GLU A 163 -0.83 -51.80 -18.80
N VAL A 164 -0.97 -51.81 -20.13
CA VAL A 164 -0.53 -52.89 -21.00
C VAL A 164 0.86 -52.58 -21.55
N ASP A 165 1.83 -53.44 -21.25
CA ASP A 165 3.19 -53.42 -21.80
C ASP A 165 3.41 -54.63 -22.70
N LEU A 166 3.61 -54.35 -23.99
CA LEU A 166 3.87 -55.34 -25.02
C LEU A 166 5.27 -55.14 -25.62
N SER A 167 6.10 -56.17 -25.60
CA SER A 167 7.51 -56.07 -25.98
C SER A 167 7.98 -57.23 -26.85
N LEU A 168 8.95 -56.99 -27.74
CA LEU A 168 9.61 -58.01 -28.55
C LEU A 168 11.11 -58.12 -28.25
N PHE A 169 11.55 -59.33 -27.92
CA PHE A 169 12.93 -59.64 -27.57
C PHE A 169 13.55 -60.70 -28.48
N GLY A 170 14.89 -60.74 -28.57
CA GLY A 170 15.63 -61.81 -29.24
C GLY A 170 15.59 -61.76 -30.76
N LEU A 171 15.48 -60.55 -31.32
CA LEU A 171 15.36 -60.30 -32.76
C LEU A 171 16.71 -60.36 -33.48
N ALA A 172 16.76 -61.05 -34.62
CA ALA A 172 17.89 -61.12 -35.56
C ALA A 172 17.68 -60.26 -36.83
N SER A 173 16.44 -59.81 -37.08
CA SER A 173 16.05 -58.92 -38.19
C SER A 173 15.02 -57.89 -37.73
N ASN A 174 14.79 -56.86 -38.53
CA ASN A 174 13.82 -55.81 -38.23
C ASN A 174 12.38 -56.38 -38.22
N THR A 175 11.67 -56.17 -37.12
CA THR A 175 10.30 -56.61 -36.88
C THR A 175 9.53 -55.47 -36.21
N ARG A 176 8.22 -55.41 -36.44
CA ARG A 176 7.32 -54.45 -35.80
C ARG A 176 6.23 -55.16 -35.04
N LEU A 177 5.89 -54.57 -33.90
CA LEU A 177 4.72 -54.88 -33.12
C LEU A 177 3.66 -53.79 -33.34
N VAL A 178 2.39 -54.19 -33.47
CA VAL A 178 1.25 -53.29 -33.67
C VAL A 178 0.12 -53.72 -32.74
N LEU A 179 -0.46 -52.79 -32.01
CA LEU A 179 -1.63 -52.99 -31.15
C LEU A 179 -2.89 -52.46 -31.84
N PHE A 180 -3.99 -53.20 -31.70
CA PHE A 180 -5.31 -52.87 -32.23
C PHE A 180 -6.41 -52.99 -31.17
N ASP A 181 -7.47 -52.20 -31.34
CA ASP A 181 -8.71 -52.31 -30.57
C ASP A 181 -9.59 -53.47 -31.06
N GLY A 182 -10.72 -53.70 -30.37
CA GLY A 182 -11.70 -54.73 -30.71
C GLY A 182 -12.34 -54.58 -32.10
N ASP A 183 -12.39 -53.35 -32.61
CA ASP A 183 -12.86 -53.01 -33.96
C ASP A 183 -11.76 -53.13 -35.03
N ARG A 184 -10.57 -53.60 -34.66
CA ARG A 184 -9.39 -53.80 -35.51
C ARG A 184 -8.79 -52.49 -36.03
N ARG A 185 -9.05 -51.36 -35.37
CA ARG A 185 -8.34 -50.10 -35.61
C ARG A 185 -7.02 -50.12 -34.84
N ARG A 186 -5.98 -49.57 -35.45
CA ARG A 186 -4.65 -49.53 -34.84
C ARG A 186 -4.64 -48.49 -33.71
N ILE A 187 -4.26 -48.92 -32.51
CA ILE A 187 -4.03 -48.06 -31.34
C ILE A 187 -2.60 -47.51 -31.40
N ASP A 188 -1.61 -48.39 -31.46
CA ASP A 188 -0.20 -48.01 -31.42
C ASP A 188 0.68 -49.02 -32.19
N PHE A 189 1.91 -48.65 -32.50
CA PHE A 189 2.89 -49.52 -33.12
C PHE A 189 4.32 -49.07 -32.83
N THR A 190 5.23 -50.04 -32.74
CA THR A 190 6.65 -49.75 -32.56
C THR A 190 7.23 -49.12 -33.82
N ALA A 191 7.95 -48.00 -33.68
CA ALA A 191 8.73 -47.39 -34.76
C ALA A 191 9.69 -48.42 -35.36
N GLY A 192 9.82 -48.45 -36.69
CA GLY A 192 10.70 -49.42 -37.36
C GLY A 192 12.16 -49.08 -37.07
N GLY A 193 12.76 -49.72 -36.06
CA GLY A 193 14.17 -49.54 -35.72
C GLY A 193 15.07 -49.89 -36.89
N THR A 194 15.93 -48.94 -37.29
CA THR A 194 17.07 -49.23 -38.15
C THR A 194 18.08 -50.06 -37.34
N SER A 195 18.09 -51.37 -37.58
CA SER A 195 19.04 -52.38 -37.04
C SER A 195 18.89 -52.75 -35.56
N GLY A 196 18.33 -53.96 -35.35
CA GLY A 196 18.45 -54.89 -34.22
C GLY A 196 18.89 -54.40 -32.84
N THR A 197 17.97 -54.52 -31.85
CA THR A 197 18.15 -55.48 -30.72
C THR A 197 16.90 -55.64 -29.85
N GLU A 198 15.92 -54.74 -29.90
CA GLU A 198 14.57 -54.88 -29.29
C GLU A 198 13.61 -53.93 -30.03
N ALA A 199 12.35 -54.33 -30.28
CA ALA A 199 11.32 -53.34 -30.61
C ALA A 199 10.84 -52.78 -29.27
N GLY A 200 11.04 -51.49 -29.02
CA GLY A 200 10.66 -50.85 -27.76
C GLY A 200 9.21 -51.16 -27.38
N PRO A 201 8.88 -51.18 -26.08
CA PRO A 201 7.57 -51.61 -25.63
C PRO A 201 6.46 -50.72 -26.19
N ILE A 202 5.33 -51.31 -26.59
CA ILE A 202 4.07 -50.59 -26.62
C ILE A 202 3.57 -50.57 -25.18
N LYS A 203 3.61 -49.40 -24.55
CA LYS A 203 3.00 -49.15 -23.25
C LYS A 203 1.75 -48.30 -23.45
N GLN A 204 0.59 -48.85 -23.12
CA GLN A 204 -0.68 -48.18 -23.30
C GLN A 204 -1.59 -48.50 -22.12
N ILE A 205 -2.29 -47.49 -21.61
CA ILE A 205 -3.37 -47.71 -20.66
C ILE A 205 -4.63 -47.98 -21.46
N LEU A 206 -5.22 -49.15 -21.25
CA LEU A 206 -6.36 -49.65 -22.01
C LEU A 206 -7.51 -49.95 -21.07
N GLY A 207 -8.71 -49.55 -21.48
CA GLY A 207 -9.93 -49.89 -20.76
C GLY A 207 -10.36 -51.35 -20.92
N PRO A 208 -11.46 -51.76 -20.28
CA PRO A 208 -12.03 -53.09 -20.47
C PRO A 208 -12.45 -53.31 -21.92
N GLY A 209 -12.10 -54.47 -22.47
CA GLY A 209 -12.38 -54.79 -23.87
C GLY A 209 -11.43 -55.84 -24.46
N THR A 210 -11.68 -56.20 -25.72
CA THR A 210 -10.85 -57.14 -26.49
C THR A 210 -9.83 -56.37 -27.32
N TYR A 211 -8.58 -56.84 -27.34
CA TYR A 211 -7.46 -56.22 -28.04
C TYR A 211 -6.65 -57.25 -28.82
N PHE A 212 -5.96 -56.78 -29.87
CA PHE A 212 -5.13 -57.63 -30.71
C PHE A 212 -3.71 -57.07 -30.86
N ALA A 213 -2.70 -57.93 -30.77
CA ALA A 213 -1.33 -57.59 -31.09
C ALA A 213 -0.86 -58.31 -32.35
N ARG A 214 -0.17 -57.62 -33.25
CA ARG A 214 0.38 -58.18 -34.50
C ARG A 214 1.89 -57.98 -34.54
N VAL A 215 2.61 -59.06 -34.78
CA VAL A 215 4.05 -59.06 -35.07
C VAL A 215 4.26 -59.27 -36.56
N LEU A 216 5.08 -58.44 -37.21
CA LEU A 216 5.37 -58.57 -38.65
C LEU A 216 6.81 -58.16 -39.00
N PRO A 217 7.44 -58.80 -40.00
CA PRO A 217 8.80 -58.47 -40.44
C PRO A 217 8.82 -57.18 -41.27
N ILE A 218 9.91 -56.39 -41.19
CA ILE A 218 10.09 -55.15 -41.97
C ILE A 218 11.35 -55.22 -42.83
N GLY A 219 11.17 -55.11 -44.14
CA GLY A 219 12.25 -55.13 -45.13
C GLY A 219 12.12 -56.33 -46.07
N PRO A 220 12.81 -56.33 -47.22
CA PRO A 220 12.59 -57.33 -48.28
C PRO A 220 12.96 -58.76 -47.87
N ASP A 221 13.98 -58.94 -47.03
CA ASP A 221 14.52 -60.25 -46.63
C ASP A 221 14.49 -60.46 -45.11
N ALA A 222 13.63 -59.73 -44.40
CA ALA A 222 13.57 -59.78 -42.94
C ALA A 222 13.00 -61.12 -42.46
N ALA A 223 13.75 -61.78 -41.58
CA ALA A 223 13.48 -63.10 -41.04
C ALA A 223 14.03 -63.20 -39.61
N THR A 224 13.19 -63.53 -38.62
CA THR A 224 13.64 -63.65 -37.24
C THR A 224 12.71 -64.50 -36.38
N THR A 225 13.31 -65.26 -35.46
CA THR A 225 12.61 -65.71 -34.25
C THR A 225 12.43 -64.54 -33.31
N TYR A 226 11.39 -64.53 -32.50
CA TYR A 226 11.19 -63.51 -31.47
C TYR A 226 10.55 -64.11 -30.22
N ARG A 227 10.69 -63.40 -29.11
CA ARG A 227 9.92 -63.62 -27.88
C ARG A 227 9.02 -62.42 -27.66
N PHE A 228 7.72 -62.63 -27.74
CA PHE A 228 6.70 -61.64 -27.44
C PHE A 228 6.31 -61.72 -25.98
N ARG A 229 6.51 -60.63 -25.25
CA ARG A 229 6.04 -60.49 -23.87
C ARG A 229 4.83 -59.57 -23.86
N ALA A 230 3.79 -59.98 -23.16
CA ALA A 230 2.63 -59.16 -22.85
C ALA A 230 2.38 -59.21 -21.34
N ILE A 231 2.18 -58.05 -20.72
CA ILE A 231 1.75 -57.92 -19.33
C ILE A 231 0.74 -56.79 -19.24
N ALA A 232 -0.32 -56.99 -18.47
CA ALA A 232 -1.31 -55.97 -18.16
C ALA A 232 -1.33 -55.79 -16.65
N ASN A 233 -0.64 -54.76 -16.17
CA ASN A 233 -0.61 -54.43 -14.75
C ASN A 233 -1.89 -53.68 -14.38
N PRO A 234 -2.33 -53.71 -13.10
CA PRO A 234 -3.23 -52.67 -12.59
C PRO A 234 -2.73 -51.30 -13.06
N ALA A 235 -3.64 -50.46 -13.55
CA ALA A 235 -3.27 -49.08 -13.87
C ALA A 235 -2.68 -48.44 -12.59
N PRO A 236 -1.60 -47.65 -12.70
CA PRO A 236 -1.10 -46.88 -11.57
C PRO A 236 -2.21 -45.99 -11.03
N ASP A 237 -2.37 -46.00 -9.71
CA ASP A 237 -3.16 -45.05 -8.95
C ASP A 237 -2.20 -44.45 -7.91
N GLY A 238 -1.80 -43.21 -8.16
CA GLY A 238 -0.87 -42.41 -7.39
C GLY A 238 -1.55 -41.44 -6.43
N ALA A 239 -2.88 -41.32 -6.49
CA ALA A 239 -3.69 -40.54 -5.57
C ALA A 239 -4.19 -41.40 -4.40
N GLY A 240 -4.70 -40.76 -3.35
CA GLY A 240 -5.37 -41.49 -2.27
C GLY A 240 -6.88 -41.44 -2.44
N ASP A 241 -7.58 -42.56 -2.27
CA ASP A 241 -9.04 -42.62 -2.39
C ASP A 241 -9.82 -41.90 -1.26
N THR A 242 -9.11 -41.60 -0.17
CA THR A 242 -9.67 -41.06 1.06
C THR A 242 -8.76 -40.00 1.66
N PHE A 243 -9.30 -39.06 2.45
CA PHE A 243 -8.48 -38.02 3.11
C PHE A 243 -7.26 -38.56 3.91
N PRO A 244 -7.35 -39.67 4.66
CA PRO A 244 -6.19 -40.25 5.34
C PRO A 244 -5.13 -40.85 4.42
N GLU A 245 -5.53 -41.26 3.21
CA GLU A 245 -4.66 -41.88 2.21
C GLU A 245 -4.17 -40.86 1.17
N ALA A 246 -4.60 -39.60 1.29
CA ALA A 246 -4.34 -38.54 0.32
C ALA A 246 -2.86 -38.41 -0.02
N ASN A 247 -2.57 -38.34 -1.33
CA ASN A 247 -1.21 -38.20 -1.81
C ASN A 247 -0.64 -36.83 -1.38
N ASN A 248 0.50 -36.84 -0.71
CA ASN A 248 1.08 -35.63 -0.13
C ASN A 248 1.99 -34.93 -1.13
N LEU A 249 1.51 -33.80 -1.65
CA LEU A 249 2.21 -32.95 -2.60
C LEU A 249 3.31 -32.10 -1.94
N GLY A 250 3.36 -32.08 -0.61
CA GLY A 250 4.34 -31.30 0.15
C GLY A 250 3.90 -29.85 0.35
N VAL A 251 4.88 -28.96 0.48
CA VAL A 251 4.65 -27.51 0.52
C VAL A 251 4.64 -27.03 -0.94
N LEU A 252 3.58 -26.33 -1.35
CA LEU A 252 3.51 -25.81 -2.72
C LEU A 252 4.63 -24.78 -2.93
N PRO A 253 5.46 -24.92 -4.00
CA PRO A 253 6.59 -24.03 -4.23
C PRO A 253 6.13 -22.67 -4.78
N GLU A 254 6.68 -21.60 -4.21
CA GLU A 254 6.47 -20.23 -4.67
C GLU A 254 6.93 -20.04 -6.14
N ARG A 255 6.11 -19.39 -6.96
CA ARG A 255 6.48 -19.10 -8.36
C ARG A 255 7.50 -17.97 -8.43
N SER A 256 8.78 -18.33 -8.52
CA SER A 256 9.75 -17.52 -9.26
C SER A 256 9.68 -17.92 -10.73
N ALA A 257 9.77 -16.98 -11.68
CA ALA A 257 9.53 -17.13 -13.12
C ALA A 257 10.39 -18.17 -13.89
N THR A 258 11.03 -19.13 -13.21
CA THR A 258 11.90 -20.16 -13.78
C THR A 258 11.67 -21.59 -13.24
N THR A 259 10.76 -21.80 -12.27
CA THR A 259 10.49 -23.13 -11.70
C THR A 259 9.29 -23.79 -12.41
N PRO A 260 9.37 -25.06 -12.86
CA PRO A 260 8.25 -25.73 -13.50
C PRO A 260 7.10 -25.95 -12.52
N ILE A 261 5.86 -25.70 -12.97
CA ILE A 261 4.62 -26.02 -12.27
C ILE A 261 4.57 -27.55 -12.03
N PRO A 262 4.21 -28.03 -10.83
CA PRO A 262 4.00 -29.45 -10.60
C PRO A 262 2.71 -29.90 -11.28
N THR A 263 2.79 -30.28 -12.56
CA THR A 263 1.69 -30.95 -13.27
C THR A 263 1.60 -32.38 -12.78
N ILE A 264 0.47 -32.73 -12.16
CA ILE A 264 0.14 -34.11 -11.79
C ILE A 264 -0.66 -34.73 -12.93
N GLU A 265 -0.22 -35.86 -13.46
CA GLU A 265 -0.97 -36.64 -14.46
C GLU A 265 -1.51 -37.91 -13.80
N GLU A 266 -2.83 -38.07 -13.75
CA GLU A 266 -3.50 -39.17 -13.04
C GLU A 266 -4.65 -39.77 -13.88
N LEU A 267 -5.05 -41.00 -13.56
CA LEU A 267 -6.16 -41.71 -14.18
C LEU A 267 -7.35 -41.72 -13.22
N LEU A 268 -8.47 -41.13 -13.63
CA LEU A 268 -9.74 -41.26 -12.92
C LEU A 268 -10.50 -42.48 -13.44
N ASN A 269 -10.51 -43.59 -12.68
CA ASN A 269 -11.06 -44.91 -13.04
C ASN A 269 -12.59 -45.07 -12.81
N VAL A 270 -13.16 -46.23 -13.13
CA VAL A 270 -14.60 -46.51 -12.93
C VAL A 270 -14.86 -46.75 -11.43
N ASN A 271 -15.31 -45.70 -10.73
CA ASN A 271 -15.50 -45.56 -9.27
C ASN A 271 -14.27 -45.07 -8.48
N ASP A 272 -13.59 -44.05 -9.00
CA ASP A 272 -12.43 -43.41 -8.37
C ASP A 272 -12.78 -42.10 -7.67
N THR A 273 -12.00 -41.76 -6.65
CA THR A 273 -12.01 -40.43 -6.03
C THR A 273 -10.59 -40.07 -5.64
N ASP A 274 -9.96 -39.16 -6.38
CA ASP A 274 -8.57 -38.82 -6.13
C ASP A 274 -8.47 -37.71 -5.09
N VAL A 275 -7.80 -37.98 -3.98
CA VAL A 275 -7.54 -37.02 -2.91
C VAL A 275 -6.05 -36.71 -2.82
N TYR A 276 -5.75 -35.41 -2.83
CA TYR A 276 -4.41 -34.85 -2.66
C TYR A 276 -4.37 -34.00 -1.40
N ARG A 277 -3.20 -33.94 -0.76
CA ARG A 277 -2.93 -33.10 0.40
C ARG A 277 -1.73 -32.21 0.12
N PHE A 278 -1.83 -30.94 0.49
CA PHE A 278 -0.71 -29.99 0.42
C PHE A 278 -0.67 -29.10 1.66
N ARG A 279 0.44 -28.38 1.83
CA ARG A 279 0.60 -27.33 2.85
C ARG A 279 0.92 -26.00 2.15
N THR A 280 0.28 -24.91 2.57
CA THR A 280 0.65 -23.54 2.17
C THR A 280 1.98 -23.14 2.81
N SER A 281 2.70 -22.17 2.23
CA SER A 281 3.97 -21.64 2.78
C SER A 281 3.74 -20.82 4.06
N ASP A 282 4.82 -20.35 4.70
CA ASP A 282 4.81 -19.62 5.97
C ASP A 282 4.52 -18.12 5.85
N ARG A 283 4.24 -17.61 4.63
CA ARG A 283 3.82 -16.23 4.37
C ARG A 283 2.31 -16.10 4.43
N ALA A 284 1.82 -14.95 4.91
CA ALA A 284 0.40 -14.62 4.93
C ALA A 284 -0.18 -14.73 3.49
N ASP A 285 -1.29 -15.45 3.40
CA ASP A 285 -2.27 -15.48 2.31
C ASP A 285 -1.75 -15.72 0.88
N ALA A 286 -1.84 -16.98 0.45
CA ALA A 286 -1.55 -17.40 -0.93
C ALA A 286 -2.86 -17.64 -1.68
N LEU A 287 -3.03 -17.01 -2.84
CA LEU A 287 -4.09 -17.36 -3.78
C LEU A 287 -3.68 -18.64 -4.53
N LEU A 288 -4.58 -19.62 -4.49
CA LEU A 288 -4.41 -20.87 -5.20
C LEU A 288 -5.32 -20.92 -6.42
N ASP A 289 -4.70 -20.99 -7.58
CA ASP A 289 -5.32 -21.42 -8.82
C ASP A 289 -5.17 -22.94 -8.96
N VAL A 290 -6.30 -23.61 -9.12
CA VAL A 290 -6.36 -25.04 -9.37
C VAL A 290 -7.03 -25.25 -10.73
N SER A 291 -6.31 -25.83 -11.68
CA SER A 291 -6.89 -26.20 -12.97
C SER A 291 -6.76 -27.71 -13.21
N LEU A 292 -7.86 -28.28 -13.68
CA LEU A 292 -8.01 -29.70 -13.98
C LEU A 292 -8.37 -29.86 -15.46
N ASN A 293 -7.48 -30.46 -16.25
CA ASN A 293 -7.71 -30.67 -17.68
C ASN A 293 -7.96 -32.15 -17.98
N LEU A 294 -9.18 -32.47 -18.40
CA LEU A 294 -9.62 -33.82 -18.74
C LEU A 294 -9.30 -34.17 -20.20
N SER A 295 -8.73 -35.35 -20.42
CA SER A 295 -8.55 -35.91 -21.76
C SER A 295 -9.86 -36.35 -22.42
N ASN A 296 -10.91 -36.65 -21.63
CA ASN A 296 -12.25 -36.97 -22.10
C ASN A 296 -13.21 -35.83 -21.77
N ALA A 297 -13.55 -35.04 -22.78
CA ALA A 297 -14.43 -33.87 -22.63
C ALA A 297 -15.89 -34.21 -22.32
N ASP A 298 -16.30 -35.48 -22.46
CA ASP A 298 -17.68 -35.91 -22.19
C ASP A 298 -17.89 -36.40 -20.73
N LEU A 299 -16.85 -36.32 -19.88
CA LEU A 299 -16.92 -36.67 -18.46
C LEU A 299 -17.06 -35.41 -17.59
N ASP A 300 -18.10 -35.37 -16.76
CA ASP A 300 -18.25 -34.36 -15.71
C ASP A 300 -17.58 -34.82 -14.40
N VAL A 301 -16.81 -33.91 -13.79
CA VAL A 301 -16.08 -34.13 -12.54
C VAL A 301 -16.33 -32.98 -11.56
N ASP A 302 -16.40 -33.34 -10.28
CA ASP A 302 -16.38 -32.42 -9.15
C ASP A 302 -14.93 -32.16 -8.75
N LEU A 303 -14.55 -30.89 -8.66
CA LEU A 303 -13.28 -30.42 -8.11
C LEU A 303 -13.58 -29.66 -6.82
N GLU A 304 -13.09 -30.15 -5.69
CA GLU A 304 -13.41 -29.64 -4.36
C GLU A 304 -12.15 -29.41 -3.51
N ILE A 305 -12.15 -28.34 -2.71
CA ILE A 305 -11.08 -28.02 -1.76
C ILE A 305 -11.63 -28.10 -0.33
N PHE A 306 -10.89 -28.77 0.57
CA PHE A 306 -11.25 -28.95 1.97
C PHE A 306 -10.14 -28.44 2.91
N ASP A 307 -10.54 -27.93 4.07
CA ASP A 307 -9.62 -27.54 5.14
C ASP A 307 -9.08 -28.76 5.92
N SER A 308 -8.20 -28.49 6.90
CA SER A 308 -7.63 -29.53 7.77
C SER A 308 -8.63 -30.29 8.65
N ASN A 309 -9.86 -29.78 8.80
CA ASN A 309 -10.97 -30.42 9.51
C ASN A 309 -11.96 -31.13 8.55
N PHE A 310 -11.58 -31.26 7.27
CA PHE A 310 -12.41 -31.82 6.20
C PHE A 310 -13.72 -31.07 5.96
N GLN A 311 -13.76 -29.77 6.27
CA GLN A 311 -14.86 -28.89 5.87
C GLN A 311 -14.60 -28.37 4.46
N LEU A 312 -15.65 -28.33 3.63
CA LEU A 312 -15.57 -27.83 2.27
C LEU A 312 -15.29 -26.33 2.29
N VAL A 313 -14.22 -25.91 1.62
CA VAL A 313 -13.85 -24.51 1.41
C VAL A 313 -14.55 -23.98 0.16
N THR A 314 -14.35 -24.66 -0.97
CA THR A 314 -14.97 -24.31 -2.26
C THR A 314 -15.06 -25.54 -3.18
N SER A 315 -15.91 -25.47 -4.20
CA SER A 315 -16.14 -26.55 -5.16
C SER A 315 -16.62 -26.02 -6.51
N THR A 316 -16.29 -26.73 -7.58
CA THR A 316 -16.86 -26.49 -8.92
C THR A 316 -17.09 -27.82 -9.64
N VAL A 317 -17.93 -27.80 -10.67
CA VAL A 317 -18.29 -28.98 -11.48
C VAL A 317 -18.20 -28.61 -12.95
N GLY A 318 -17.61 -29.48 -13.75
CA GLY A 318 -17.60 -29.28 -15.20
C GLY A 318 -16.98 -30.43 -15.98
N SER A 319 -16.88 -30.21 -17.29
CA SER A 319 -16.26 -31.11 -18.26
C SER A 319 -15.12 -30.41 -18.99
N ASN A 320 -14.19 -31.20 -19.55
CA ASN A 320 -13.03 -30.74 -20.35
C ASN A 320 -11.97 -29.96 -19.55
N THR A 321 -12.23 -28.73 -19.12
CA THR A 321 -11.34 -27.97 -18.23
C THR A 321 -12.18 -27.44 -17.08
N VAL A 322 -11.79 -27.82 -15.86
CA VAL A 322 -12.47 -27.46 -14.62
C VAL A 322 -11.47 -26.67 -13.78
N ALA A 323 -11.81 -25.45 -13.40
CA ALA A 323 -10.87 -24.58 -12.68
C ALA A 323 -11.55 -23.89 -11.50
N LEU A 324 -10.78 -23.75 -10.42
CA LEU A 324 -11.02 -22.85 -9.31
C LEU A 324 -9.90 -21.80 -9.36
N SER A 325 -10.27 -20.54 -9.39
CA SER A 325 -9.30 -19.43 -9.39
C SER A 325 -9.45 -18.61 -8.12
N ASP A 326 -8.37 -17.95 -7.72
CA ASP A 326 -8.31 -17.01 -6.60
C ASP A 326 -8.83 -17.61 -5.28
N VAL A 327 -8.51 -18.88 -5.01
CA VAL A 327 -8.94 -19.53 -3.77
C VAL A 327 -8.04 -19.06 -2.62
N SER A 328 -8.60 -18.23 -1.73
CA SER A 328 -7.93 -17.77 -0.52
C SER A 328 -7.74 -18.92 0.49
N LEU A 329 -6.49 -19.14 0.89
CA LEU A 329 -6.07 -20.18 1.83
C LEU A 329 -5.15 -19.60 2.90
N ALA A 330 -5.38 -19.98 4.16
CA ALA A 330 -4.57 -19.54 5.28
C ALA A 330 -3.12 -20.02 5.18
N ALA A 331 -2.18 -19.19 5.66
CA ALA A 331 -0.76 -19.51 5.76
C ALA A 331 -0.46 -20.74 6.65
N ASP A 332 0.65 -21.41 6.36
CA ASP A 332 1.22 -22.56 7.09
C ASP A 332 0.22 -23.69 7.42
N SER A 333 -0.83 -23.82 6.61
CA SER A 333 -2.00 -24.64 6.87
C SER A 333 -2.10 -25.80 5.89
N ILE A 334 -2.80 -26.86 6.31
CA ILE A 334 -2.98 -28.09 5.52
C ILE A 334 -4.35 -28.04 4.85
N TYR A 335 -4.35 -28.31 3.55
CA TYR A 335 -5.56 -28.40 2.73
C TYR A 335 -5.58 -29.70 1.91
N PHE A 336 -6.76 -30.06 1.45
CA PHE A 336 -7.00 -31.23 0.63
C PHE A 336 -7.75 -30.86 -0.65
N ILE A 337 -7.37 -31.46 -1.77
CA ILE A 337 -8.12 -31.40 -3.03
C ILE A 337 -8.74 -32.76 -3.26
N ARG A 338 -10.03 -32.78 -3.61
CA ARG A 338 -10.72 -33.98 -4.04
C ARG A 338 -11.22 -33.80 -5.47
N VAL A 339 -10.91 -34.79 -6.31
CA VAL A 339 -11.43 -34.92 -7.66
C VAL A 339 -12.30 -36.16 -7.70
N SER A 340 -13.61 -36.00 -7.93
CA SER A 340 -14.54 -37.12 -8.00
C SER A 340 -15.41 -37.05 -9.25
N LYS A 341 -15.80 -38.21 -9.77
CA LYS A 341 -16.71 -38.26 -10.94
C LYS A 341 -18.14 -37.97 -10.55
N VAL A 342 -18.83 -37.28 -11.46
CA VAL A 342 -20.29 -37.13 -11.40
C VAL A 342 -21.00 -38.31 -12.10
N ASP A 343 -20.40 -38.86 -13.17
CA ASP A 343 -20.98 -39.94 -14.00
C ASP A 343 -20.13 -41.23 -14.07
N ASN A 344 -20.79 -42.39 -13.97
CA ASN A 344 -20.15 -43.71 -13.77
C ASN A 344 -19.69 -44.45 -15.05
N ALA A 345 -19.76 -43.84 -16.24
CA ALA A 345 -19.70 -44.62 -17.50
C ALA A 345 -18.37 -44.61 -18.26
N ALA A 346 -17.43 -43.69 -17.99
CA ALA A 346 -16.17 -43.56 -18.73
C ALA A 346 -14.97 -43.25 -17.81
N PHE A 347 -13.77 -43.71 -18.18
CA PHE A 347 -12.51 -43.26 -17.56
C PHE A 347 -11.94 -42.04 -18.30
N SER A 348 -11.14 -41.24 -17.61
CA SER A 348 -10.42 -40.10 -18.20
C SER A 348 -9.06 -39.97 -17.51
N PHE A 349 -8.05 -39.57 -18.28
CA PHE A 349 -6.87 -38.93 -17.68
C PHE A 349 -7.20 -37.48 -17.36
N PHE A 350 -6.61 -36.96 -16.31
CA PHE A 350 -6.54 -35.52 -16.10
C PHE A 350 -5.11 -35.06 -15.83
N THR A 351 -4.85 -33.79 -16.13
CA THR A 351 -3.76 -33.05 -15.50
C THR A 351 -4.35 -32.17 -14.40
N LEU A 352 -3.75 -32.20 -13.21
CA LEU A 352 -4.04 -31.28 -12.12
C LEU A 352 -2.84 -30.34 -11.98
N ASP A 353 -3.09 -29.08 -12.28
CA ASP A 353 -2.12 -28.01 -12.22
C ASP A 353 -2.46 -27.11 -11.04
N LEU A 354 -1.48 -26.94 -10.15
CA LEU A 354 -1.58 -26.13 -8.94
C LEU A 354 -0.63 -24.96 -9.08
N GLU A 355 -1.21 -23.77 -9.12
CA GLU A 355 -0.47 -22.53 -9.23
C GLU A 355 -0.75 -21.71 -7.98
N THR A 356 0.25 -21.57 -7.12
CA THR A 356 0.23 -20.53 -6.09
C THR A 356 0.81 -19.28 -6.72
N GLU A 357 -0.03 -18.29 -6.95
CA GLU A 357 0.47 -16.96 -7.26
C GLU A 357 0.97 -16.35 -5.94
N LEU A 358 2.24 -15.92 -5.92
CA LEU A 358 2.58 -14.84 -4.99
C LEU A 358 1.81 -13.66 -5.55
N ASP A 359 0.82 -13.17 -4.82
CA ASP A 359 0.40 -11.80 -5.06
C ASP A 359 1.61 -10.94 -4.68
N ILE A 360 2.37 -10.52 -5.69
CA ILE A 360 3.65 -9.83 -5.52
C ILE A 360 3.46 -8.39 -5.03
N LEU A 361 2.25 -8.03 -4.60
CA LEU A 361 1.89 -6.69 -4.16
C LEU A 361 1.60 -6.62 -2.66
N ASP A 362 0.78 -7.51 -2.06
CA ASP A 362 0.49 -7.50 -0.61
C ASP A 362 1.78 -7.70 0.21
N GLN A 363 2.32 -6.58 0.68
CA GLN A 363 3.47 -6.51 1.55
C GLN A 363 3.07 -6.17 2.98
N ALA A 364 1.84 -5.69 3.21
CA ALA A 364 1.37 -5.15 4.47
C ALA A 364 0.13 -5.88 4.99
N GLY A 365 0.29 -6.68 6.04
CA GLY A 365 -0.83 -7.51 6.50
C GLY A 365 -2.07 -6.75 7.00
N ASN A 366 -3.23 -7.40 6.81
CA ASN A 366 -4.59 -6.98 7.17
C ASN A 366 -4.92 -6.69 8.64
N THR A 367 -3.93 -6.70 9.54
CA THR A 367 -4.16 -6.36 10.95
C THR A 367 -2.98 -5.58 11.52
N PRO A 368 -3.19 -4.76 12.56
CA PRO A 368 -2.08 -4.09 13.25
C PRO A 368 -0.97 -5.02 13.75
N ALA A 369 -1.30 -6.28 14.09
CA ALA A 369 -0.32 -7.26 14.53
C ALA A 369 0.53 -7.84 13.39
N ALA A 370 0.01 -7.78 12.16
CA ALA A 370 0.66 -8.21 10.92
C ALA A 370 1.27 -7.03 10.14
N ALA A 371 1.27 -5.82 10.71
CA ALA A 371 1.65 -4.61 10.02
C ALA A 371 3.10 -4.67 9.47
N PHE A 372 3.29 -4.16 8.25
CA PHE A 372 4.61 -3.98 7.67
C PHE A 372 5.41 -2.96 8.49
N ASN A 373 6.53 -3.40 9.04
CA ASN A 373 7.33 -2.58 9.94
C ASN A 373 8.40 -1.79 9.18
N ILE A 374 8.06 -0.55 8.84
CA ILE A 374 8.91 0.42 8.11
C ILE A 374 10.26 0.61 8.83
N ASN A 375 10.31 0.47 10.15
CA ASN A 375 11.54 0.64 10.91
C ASN A 375 12.64 -0.37 10.54
N ASN A 376 12.28 -1.49 9.91
CA ASN A 376 13.23 -2.52 9.49
C ASN A 376 13.86 -2.20 8.12
N GLU A 377 13.34 -1.21 7.41
CA GLU A 377 13.80 -0.86 6.07
C GLU A 377 15.07 -0.02 6.09
N ALA A 378 15.99 -0.33 5.18
CA ALA A 378 17.27 0.36 5.11
C ALA A 378 17.12 1.84 4.71
N SER A 379 16.05 2.19 3.97
CA SER A 379 15.72 3.57 3.63
C SER A 379 15.31 4.40 4.85
N TRP A 380 14.77 3.75 5.90
CA TRP A 380 14.30 4.41 7.13
C TRP A 380 15.44 4.77 8.11
N THR A 381 16.57 5.23 7.56
CA THR A 381 17.74 5.67 8.32
C THR A 381 17.89 7.20 8.24
N PRO A 382 18.23 7.90 9.35
CA PRO A 382 18.33 9.36 9.33
C PRO A 382 19.43 9.86 8.40
N VAL A 383 19.07 10.79 7.50
CA VAL A 383 19.99 11.56 6.67
C VAL A 383 19.67 13.04 6.87
N ASN A 384 20.61 13.80 7.44
CA ASN A 384 20.42 15.23 7.77
C ASN A 384 19.16 15.54 8.61
N GLY A 385 18.76 14.63 9.50
CA GLY A 385 17.57 14.81 10.34
C GLY A 385 16.25 14.39 9.68
N SER A 386 16.25 13.90 8.44
CA SER A 386 15.07 13.33 7.77
C SER A 386 15.22 11.81 7.56
N ARG A 387 14.10 11.07 7.57
CA ARG A 387 13.96 9.65 7.23
C ARG A 387 12.91 9.54 6.12
N SER A 388 13.11 8.65 5.15
CA SER A 388 12.13 8.43 4.09
C SER A 388 11.90 6.96 3.76
N PHE A 389 10.68 6.67 3.31
CA PHE A 389 10.22 5.34 2.91
C PHE A 389 9.27 5.47 1.72
N ASN A 390 9.36 4.54 0.78
CA ASN A 390 8.48 4.44 -0.38
C ASN A 390 8.22 2.97 -0.69
N LEU A 391 6.95 2.59 -0.87
CA LEU A 391 6.54 1.23 -1.24
C LEU A 391 5.26 1.26 -2.08
N GLY A 392 5.24 0.49 -3.17
CA GLY A 392 4.00 0.21 -3.91
C GLY A 392 3.31 -1.03 -3.35
N ASP A 393 2.00 -0.97 -3.16
CA ASP A 393 1.15 -2.02 -2.60
C ASP A 393 -0.31 -1.94 -3.13
N PHE A 394 -1.23 -2.73 -2.60
CA PHE A 394 -2.59 -2.91 -3.11
C PHE A 394 -3.62 -3.15 -2.01
N VAL A 395 -4.82 -2.58 -2.13
CA VAL A 395 -5.99 -2.95 -1.30
C VAL A 395 -7.21 -3.31 -2.13
N GLY A 396 -8.02 -4.28 -1.71
CA GLY A 396 -9.21 -4.75 -2.41
C GLY A 396 -10.17 -5.63 -1.62
N ALA A 397 -11.46 -5.48 -1.92
CA ALA A 397 -12.61 -5.97 -1.16
C ALA A 397 -12.75 -7.47 -0.84
N ASP A 398 -12.00 -8.37 -1.49
CA ASP A 398 -12.22 -9.82 -1.40
C ASP A 398 -11.06 -10.60 -0.76
N VAL A 399 -9.87 -10.00 -0.66
CA VAL A 399 -8.63 -10.69 -0.23
C VAL A 399 -7.74 -9.81 0.65
N ASP A 400 -7.64 -8.52 0.33
CA ASP A 400 -6.74 -7.57 0.98
C ASP A 400 -7.49 -6.30 1.38
N GLU A 401 -8.41 -6.45 2.33
CA GLU A 401 -9.33 -5.37 2.69
C GLU A 401 -8.60 -4.17 3.33
N ASP A 402 -7.44 -4.41 3.93
CA ASP A 402 -6.66 -3.45 4.72
C ASP A 402 -5.16 -3.71 4.62
N ASP A 403 -4.37 -2.67 4.41
CA ASP A 403 -2.92 -2.73 4.57
C ASP A 403 -2.50 -1.98 5.83
N TYR A 404 -1.89 -2.67 6.79
CA TYR A 404 -1.32 -2.01 7.97
C TYR A 404 0.19 -1.83 7.85
N TYR A 405 0.67 -0.62 8.12
CA TYR A 405 2.08 -0.27 8.27
C TYR A 405 2.35 0.25 9.67
N THR A 406 3.58 0.09 10.17
CA THR A 406 4.01 0.69 11.43
C THR A 406 5.38 1.34 11.34
N PHE A 407 5.50 2.51 11.97
CA PHE A 407 6.75 3.25 12.10
C PHE A 407 6.90 3.84 13.51
N ASN A 408 8.12 4.15 13.91
CA ASN A 408 8.42 4.69 15.23
C ASN A 408 9.22 6.00 15.13
N LEU A 409 8.76 7.00 15.85
CA LEU A 409 9.41 8.29 16.02
C LEU A 409 10.11 8.33 17.39
N THR A 410 11.40 8.67 17.39
CA THR A 410 12.20 8.77 18.62
C THR A 410 12.11 10.14 19.28
N GLU A 411 11.62 11.13 18.55
CA GLU A 411 11.46 12.52 18.93
C GLU A 411 10.31 13.14 18.12
N ALA A 412 9.80 14.29 18.54
CA ALA A 412 8.78 14.99 17.79
C ALA A 412 9.29 15.34 16.38
N SER A 413 8.53 14.95 15.35
CA SER A 413 8.96 15.04 13.96
C SER A 413 7.82 15.56 13.10
N PHE A 414 8.15 16.38 12.10
CA PHE A 414 7.22 16.67 11.01
C PHE A 414 7.09 15.43 10.13
N ILE A 415 5.86 15.04 9.82
CA ILE A 415 5.50 13.90 8.99
C ILE A 415 4.82 14.40 7.73
N ASP A 416 5.27 13.87 6.59
CA ASP A 416 4.59 13.97 5.30
C ASP A 416 4.31 12.55 4.80
N LEU A 417 3.06 12.13 4.92
CA LEU A 417 2.56 10.81 4.56
C LEU A 417 1.65 10.94 3.34
N ASN A 418 1.96 10.21 2.27
CA ASN A 418 1.19 10.20 1.04
C ASN A 418 0.86 8.78 0.62
N VAL A 419 -0.39 8.55 0.19
CA VAL A 419 -0.79 7.36 -0.58
C VAL A 419 -1.25 7.85 -1.94
N ILE A 420 -0.45 7.54 -2.96
CA ILE A 420 -0.65 8.01 -4.33
C ILE A 420 -1.19 6.85 -5.15
N PRO A 421 -2.43 6.91 -5.68
CA PRO A 421 -2.93 5.82 -6.51
C PRO A 421 -2.12 5.70 -7.82
N GLU A 422 -1.84 4.48 -8.26
CA GLU A 422 -1.05 4.26 -9.48
C GLU A 422 -1.81 4.72 -10.74
N SER A 423 -1.09 5.37 -11.66
CA SER A 423 -1.70 5.98 -12.84
C SER A 423 -2.20 4.93 -13.85
N GLY A 424 -3.51 4.85 -14.07
CA GLY A 424 -4.11 3.98 -15.10
C GLY A 424 -5.49 3.42 -14.72
N ASP A 425 -5.80 3.40 -13.43
CA ASP A 425 -7.07 2.92 -12.92
C ASP A 425 -7.98 4.11 -12.54
N LEU A 426 -9.04 4.33 -13.33
CA LEU A 426 -9.94 5.47 -13.15
C LEU A 426 -10.99 5.25 -12.04
N ASN A 427 -10.99 4.07 -11.40
CA ASN A 427 -11.91 3.70 -10.33
C ASN A 427 -11.18 3.21 -9.06
N ALA A 428 -9.86 3.37 -8.97
CA ALA A 428 -9.05 3.01 -7.81
C ALA A 428 -8.95 4.19 -6.84
N THR A 429 -9.41 3.99 -5.61
CA THR A 429 -9.35 4.95 -4.50
C THR A 429 -9.03 4.17 -3.22
N ALA A 430 -7.87 4.49 -2.63
CA ALA A 430 -7.40 3.95 -1.37
C ALA A 430 -7.45 5.07 -0.35
N ASP A 431 -8.18 4.86 0.74
CA ASP A 431 -8.33 5.78 1.86
C ASP A 431 -7.27 5.48 2.93
N ILE A 432 -6.96 6.46 3.78
CA ILE A 432 -5.99 6.30 4.89
C ILE A 432 -6.68 6.48 6.23
N GLN A 433 -6.32 5.64 7.20
CA GLN A 433 -6.46 5.91 8.63
C GLN A 433 -5.11 5.91 9.32
N LEU A 434 -4.88 6.89 10.18
CA LEU A 434 -3.66 7.00 10.97
C LEU A 434 -3.97 6.81 12.45
N PHE A 435 -3.15 6.02 13.13
CA PHE A 435 -3.32 5.68 14.54
C PHE A 435 -2.03 5.90 15.33
N ARG A 436 -2.17 6.23 16.63
CA ARG A 436 -1.11 6.17 17.63
C ARG A 436 -1.28 4.93 18.50
N GLN A 437 -0.17 4.29 18.85
CA GLN A 437 -0.18 3.23 19.86
C GLN A 437 -0.34 3.81 21.26
N GLY A 438 -1.43 3.43 21.92
CA GLY A 438 -1.71 3.75 23.32
C GLY A 438 -0.91 2.89 24.31
N PRO A 439 -1.05 3.17 25.62
CA PRO A 439 -0.31 2.47 26.68
C PRO A 439 -0.62 0.98 26.78
N GLY A 440 -1.75 0.51 26.22
CA GLY A 440 -2.09 -0.91 26.11
C GLY A 440 -1.35 -1.69 25.00
N GLY A 441 -0.50 -1.04 24.20
CA GLY A 441 0.21 -1.64 23.08
C GLY A 441 -0.69 -1.79 21.84
N ILE A 442 -0.43 -2.78 20.99
CA ILE A 442 -1.14 -2.99 19.70
C ILE A 442 -2.66 -3.19 19.88
N GLY A 443 -3.13 -3.62 21.06
CA GLY A 443 -4.56 -3.76 21.37
C GLY A 443 -5.28 -2.46 21.74
N ASP A 444 -4.57 -1.34 21.76
CA ASP A 444 -5.03 -0.02 22.21
C ASP A 444 -4.56 1.05 21.21
N LEU A 445 -5.14 1.04 20.00
CA LEU A 445 -4.84 2.03 18.97
C LEU A 445 -5.82 3.20 19.05
N GLU A 446 -5.30 4.41 19.13
CA GLU A 446 -6.05 5.65 19.09
C GLU A 446 -6.07 6.18 17.65
N LEU A 447 -7.25 6.32 17.06
CA LEU A 447 -7.43 6.90 15.72
C LEU A 447 -7.14 8.41 15.78
N LEU A 448 -6.16 8.86 15.00
CA LEU A 448 -5.75 10.26 14.90
C LEU A 448 -6.41 10.98 13.73
N ASP A 449 -6.54 10.28 12.59
CA ASP A 449 -7.14 10.86 11.39
C ASP A 449 -7.71 9.81 10.43
N THR A 450 -8.61 10.25 9.54
CA THR A 450 -9.17 9.46 8.44
C THR A 450 -9.29 10.36 7.20
N VAL A 451 -8.50 10.06 6.16
CA VAL A 451 -8.48 10.82 4.91
C VAL A 451 -9.17 10.01 3.81
N ARG A 452 -10.14 10.64 3.13
CA ARG A 452 -11.04 10.04 2.14
C ARG A 452 -11.38 11.03 1.03
N GLN A 453 -10.40 11.45 0.25
CA GLN A 453 -10.66 12.31 -0.89
C GLN A 453 -11.36 11.53 -2.01
N LEU A 454 -12.35 12.16 -2.63
CA LEU A 454 -13.14 11.49 -3.68
C LEU A 454 -12.40 11.47 -5.02
N GLY A 455 -12.24 10.28 -5.58
CA GLY A 455 -11.64 10.04 -6.90
C GLY A 455 -10.13 9.79 -6.83
N ASN A 456 -9.49 9.61 -8.00
CA ASN A 456 -8.07 9.27 -8.09
C ASN A 456 -7.18 10.51 -7.82
N VAL A 457 -7.09 10.89 -6.54
CA VAL A 457 -6.23 11.94 -6.00
C VAL A 457 -5.39 11.35 -4.86
N PRO A 458 -4.17 11.87 -4.60
CA PRO A 458 -3.38 11.43 -3.46
C PRO A 458 -4.11 11.68 -2.13
N GLU A 459 -4.09 10.68 -1.25
CA GLU A 459 -4.44 10.86 0.15
C GLU A 459 -3.20 11.30 0.91
N GLN A 460 -3.32 12.36 1.69
CA GLN A 460 -2.18 12.97 2.37
C GLN A 460 -2.49 13.26 3.84
N VAL A 461 -1.52 12.97 4.72
CA VAL A 461 -1.50 13.40 6.11
C VAL A 461 -0.17 14.11 6.37
N GLU A 462 -0.26 15.37 6.78
CA GLU A 462 0.90 16.18 7.15
C GLU A 462 0.74 16.74 8.56
N GLY A 463 1.85 16.89 9.30
CA GLY A 463 1.82 17.55 10.60
C GLY A 463 2.98 17.21 11.52
N ILE A 464 2.97 17.79 12.72
CA ILE A 464 3.97 17.54 13.77
C ILE A 464 3.50 16.41 14.67
N PHE A 465 4.17 15.26 14.66
CA PHE A 465 3.83 14.13 15.53
C PHE A 465 4.79 14.03 16.69
N ASP A 466 4.29 13.60 17.85
CA ASP A 466 5.09 13.31 19.02
C ASP A 466 6.07 12.13 18.80
N ALA A 467 6.98 11.92 19.77
CA ALA A 467 7.66 10.63 19.86
C ALA A 467 6.64 9.52 20.18
N GLY A 468 6.73 8.39 19.47
CA GLY A 468 5.78 7.30 19.62
C GLY A 468 5.81 6.30 18.48
N THR A 469 4.99 5.26 18.62
CA THR A 469 4.75 4.26 17.57
C THR A 469 3.40 4.52 16.92
N TYR A 470 3.39 4.54 15.60
CA TYR A 470 2.24 4.88 14.78
C TYR A 470 1.90 3.72 13.84
N PHE A 471 0.63 3.67 13.44
CA PHE A 471 0.11 2.72 12.47
C PHE A 471 -0.64 3.44 11.37
N ILE A 472 -0.36 3.08 10.13
CA ILE A 472 -1.09 3.54 8.95
C ILE A 472 -1.94 2.36 8.50
N ARG A 473 -3.22 2.59 8.25
CA ARG A 473 -4.11 1.65 7.59
C ARG A 473 -4.50 2.23 6.25
N VAL A 474 -4.17 1.55 5.16
CA VAL A 474 -4.67 1.86 3.82
C VAL A 474 -5.82 0.89 3.55
N PHE A 475 -6.93 1.34 2.96
CA PHE A 475 -8.11 0.50 2.72
C PHE A 475 -8.93 1.04 1.53
N PRO A 476 -9.74 0.23 0.82
CA PRO A 476 -10.45 0.70 -0.37
C PRO A 476 -11.65 1.60 0.01
N GLU A 477 -11.94 2.63 -0.80
CA GLU A 477 -13.09 3.55 -0.59
C GLU A 477 -14.43 2.80 -0.50
N ALA A 478 -14.58 1.71 -1.27
CA ALA A 478 -15.75 0.84 -1.24
C ALA A 478 -15.36 -0.63 -1.09
N GLN A 479 -16.19 -1.39 -0.36
CA GLN A 479 -16.07 -2.86 -0.22
C GLN A 479 -16.37 -3.64 -1.53
N SER A 480 -16.23 -3.02 -2.69
CA SER A 480 -16.27 -3.71 -3.98
C SER A 480 -15.26 -3.13 -4.98
N SER A 481 -14.38 -2.25 -4.52
CA SER A 481 -13.30 -1.66 -5.32
C SER A 481 -11.97 -2.24 -4.91
N PHE A 482 -10.99 -2.05 -5.77
CA PHE A 482 -9.60 -2.34 -5.52
C PHE A 482 -8.73 -1.16 -5.96
N ALA A 483 -7.55 -1.00 -5.36
CA ALA A 483 -6.66 0.12 -5.64
C ALA A 483 -5.19 -0.28 -5.46
N PHE A 484 -4.38 -0.01 -6.49
CA PHE A 484 -2.92 -0.04 -6.41
C PHE A 484 -2.43 1.35 -6.00
N TYR A 485 -1.46 1.42 -5.11
CA TYR A 485 -0.96 2.70 -4.59
C TYR A 485 0.52 2.66 -4.26
N ASP A 486 1.15 3.84 -4.30
CA ASP A 486 2.48 4.10 -3.76
C ASP A 486 2.34 4.82 -2.40
N LEU A 487 2.77 4.17 -1.32
CA LEU A 487 2.91 4.76 0.01
C LEU A 487 4.28 5.44 0.13
N SER A 488 4.29 6.75 0.35
CA SER A 488 5.46 7.54 0.69
C SER A 488 5.33 8.10 2.11
N LEU A 489 6.41 7.99 2.90
CA LEU A 489 6.47 8.56 4.24
C LEU A 489 7.81 9.28 4.42
N GLU A 490 7.78 10.55 4.78
CA GLU A 490 8.94 11.33 5.22
C GLU A 490 8.75 11.78 6.68
N ALA A 491 9.82 11.68 7.49
CA ALA A 491 9.83 12.13 8.87
C ALA A 491 11.07 12.99 9.15
N THR A 492 10.86 14.26 9.49
CA THR A 492 11.91 15.26 9.70
C THR A 492 11.91 15.77 11.15
N SER A 493 13.04 15.67 11.85
CA SER A 493 13.19 16.21 13.21
C SER A 493 12.96 17.73 13.23
N ILE A 494 12.19 18.23 14.19
CA ILE A 494 11.80 19.64 14.24
C ILE A 494 12.93 20.47 14.87
N SER A 495 13.76 21.11 14.03
CA SER A 495 14.78 22.06 14.50
C SER A 495 14.56 23.44 13.86
N LEU A 496 13.91 24.34 14.58
CA LEU A 496 13.82 25.80 14.33
C LEU A 496 13.14 26.27 13.04
N THR A 497 12.70 25.37 12.18
CA THR A 497 11.91 25.68 11.00
C THR A 497 10.44 25.85 11.38
N PRO A 498 9.69 26.72 10.70
CA PRO A 498 8.23 26.66 10.70
C PRO A 498 7.78 25.25 10.38
N ALA A 499 6.86 24.75 11.18
CA ALA A 499 6.27 23.45 10.95
C ALA A 499 4.75 23.60 11.00
N PHE A 500 4.13 23.02 9.97
CA PHE A 500 2.69 22.87 9.86
C PHE A 500 2.20 21.87 10.90
N ILE A 501 1.15 22.21 11.64
CA ILE A 501 0.70 21.38 12.77
C ILE A 501 -0.19 20.23 12.32
N LYS A 502 -1.26 20.56 11.58
CA LYS A 502 -2.30 19.64 11.11
C LYS A 502 -3.21 20.37 10.11
N ASP A 503 -3.67 19.65 9.08
CA ASP A 503 -4.74 20.13 8.19
C ASP A 503 -6.08 19.99 8.92
N ILE A 504 -6.76 21.11 9.18
CA ILE A 504 -8.06 21.10 9.86
C ILE A 504 -9.22 20.92 8.86
N ALA A 505 -9.04 21.29 7.59
CA ALA A 505 -10.09 21.23 6.58
C ALA A 505 -9.55 20.69 5.24
N PRO A 506 -9.41 19.36 5.10
CA PRO A 506 -8.83 18.74 3.91
C PRO A 506 -9.57 19.09 2.61
N GLY A 507 -8.81 19.53 1.59
CA GLY A 507 -9.28 19.81 0.23
C GLY A 507 -9.26 21.29 -0.18
N ALA A 508 -9.54 21.58 -1.46
CA ALA A 508 -9.39 22.92 -2.08
C ALA A 508 -10.29 24.04 -1.51
N GLN A 509 -11.01 23.79 -0.41
CA GLN A 509 -11.70 24.81 0.37
C GLN A 509 -10.80 25.27 1.52
N SER A 510 -9.70 25.96 1.17
CA SER A 510 -8.79 26.60 2.11
C SER A 510 -9.60 27.26 3.23
N SER A 511 -9.35 26.82 4.47
CA SER A 511 -10.19 27.08 5.64
C SER A 511 -10.54 28.57 5.80
N SER A 512 -11.68 28.95 5.22
CA SER A 512 -12.18 30.31 5.24
C SER A 512 -12.89 30.55 6.58
N SER A 513 -12.12 31.14 7.51
CA SER A 513 -12.47 31.65 8.84
C SER A 513 -12.21 30.75 10.06
N LEU A 514 -11.21 30.95 10.94
CA LEU A 514 -9.97 31.73 11.03
C LEU A 514 -9.37 31.30 12.39
N ALA A 515 -8.08 30.96 12.51
CA ALA A 515 -7.36 31.11 13.80
C ALA A 515 -7.29 32.61 14.11
N GLN A 516 -8.42 33.19 14.49
CA GLN A 516 -8.67 34.63 14.53
C GLN A 516 -8.31 35.19 15.89
N GLN A 517 -8.69 34.40 16.89
CA GLN A 517 -8.60 34.66 18.30
C GLN A 517 -7.83 33.50 18.88
N MET A 518 -6.78 33.82 19.63
CA MET A 518 -5.82 32.86 20.10
C MET A 518 -5.44 33.20 21.52
N ALA A 519 -5.52 32.21 22.40
CA ALA A 519 -5.10 32.35 23.79
C ALA A 519 -4.41 31.06 24.24
N GLY A 520 -3.30 31.21 24.96
CA GLY A 520 -2.52 30.08 25.47
C GLY A 520 -2.75 29.86 26.96
N VAL A 521 -3.00 28.62 27.38
CA VAL A 521 -2.99 28.24 28.79
C VAL A 521 -2.45 26.83 28.97
N GLY A 522 -1.67 26.61 30.04
CA GLY A 522 -1.18 25.27 30.39
C GLY A 522 -0.24 24.61 29.36
N GLY A 523 0.30 25.37 28.40
CA GLY A 523 1.12 24.84 27.30
C GLY A 523 0.36 24.60 26.00
N SER A 524 -0.96 24.77 25.99
CA SER A 524 -1.81 24.62 24.81
C SER A 524 -2.33 25.96 24.31
N LEU A 525 -2.41 26.10 23.00
CA LEU A 525 -3.11 27.17 22.30
C LEU A 525 -4.59 26.78 22.13
N PHE A 526 -5.48 27.75 22.31
CA PHE A 526 -6.89 27.65 21.98
C PHE A 526 -7.20 28.63 20.86
N PHE A 527 -7.97 28.18 19.88
CA PHE A 527 -8.24 28.97 18.69
C PHE A 527 -9.58 28.60 18.06
N SER A 528 -10.17 29.53 17.30
CA SER A 528 -11.32 29.20 16.44
C SER A 528 -10.84 28.61 15.12
N ALA A 529 -11.53 27.63 14.56
CA ALA A 529 -11.30 27.15 13.20
C ALA A 529 -12.60 26.58 12.61
N ASN A 530 -12.61 26.31 11.30
CA ASN A 530 -13.75 25.73 10.59
C ASN A 530 -13.25 24.58 9.72
N ASP A 531 -13.69 23.36 10.03
CA ASP A 531 -13.36 22.09 9.37
C ASP A 531 -14.18 21.82 8.09
N GLY A 532 -14.86 22.85 7.57
CA GLY A 532 -15.82 22.75 6.46
C GLY A 532 -17.25 22.43 6.89
N SER A 533 -17.49 22.08 8.15
CA SER A 533 -18.83 21.79 8.68
C SER A 533 -19.36 22.82 9.68
N GLY A 534 -18.57 23.83 10.02
CA GLY A 534 -18.97 24.96 10.87
C GLY A 534 -17.82 25.49 11.73
N GLN A 535 -17.99 26.67 12.31
CA GLN A 535 -16.99 27.22 13.23
C GLN A 535 -16.98 26.44 14.56
N ALA A 536 -15.78 26.15 15.06
CA ALA A 536 -15.60 25.45 16.33
C ALA A 536 -14.42 26.02 17.11
N LEU A 537 -14.43 25.75 18.42
CA LEU A 537 -13.31 25.99 19.31
C LEU A 537 -12.40 24.76 19.26
N TRP A 538 -11.12 24.99 18.99
CA TRP A 538 -10.06 23.99 18.90
C TRP A 538 -8.99 24.26 19.96
N THR A 539 -8.24 23.22 20.29
CA THR A 539 -7.01 23.33 21.08
C THR A 539 -5.86 22.63 20.37
N THR A 540 -4.62 23.07 20.62
CA THR A 540 -3.38 22.41 20.16
C THR A 540 -2.26 22.63 21.16
N ASP A 541 -1.44 21.62 21.43
CA ASP A 541 -0.13 21.78 22.10
C ASP A 541 1.02 21.99 21.10
N GLY A 542 0.69 22.13 19.81
CA GLY A 542 1.62 22.21 18.69
C GLY A 542 2.07 20.87 18.15
N THR A 543 1.30 19.80 18.41
CA THR A 543 1.39 18.48 17.78
C THR A 543 0.07 18.11 17.10
N PHE A 544 0.10 17.13 16.22
CA PHE A 544 -1.03 16.63 15.46
C PHE A 544 -2.04 15.97 16.39
N GLU A 545 -1.58 15.15 17.34
CA GLU A 545 -2.45 14.45 18.30
C GLU A 545 -3.04 15.39 19.34
N GLY A 546 -2.29 16.41 19.76
CA GLY A 546 -2.78 17.45 20.65
C GLY A 546 -3.73 18.44 19.97
N THR A 547 -3.90 18.39 18.64
CA THR A 547 -4.78 19.28 17.88
C THR A 547 -6.18 18.70 17.73
N GLN A 548 -7.14 19.21 18.50
CA GLN A 548 -8.48 18.62 18.64
C GLN A 548 -9.59 19.66 18.67
N GLU A 549 -10.75 19.32 18.09
CA GLU A 549 -11.99 20.09 18.23
C GLU A 549 -12.57 19.87 19.63
N LEU A 550 -12.91 20.96 20.32
CA LEU A 550 -13.59 20.90 21.62
C LEU A 550 -15.11 21.02 21.49
N ARG A 551 -15.60 22.01 20.72
CA ARG A 551 -17.04 22.29 20.58
C ARG A 551 -17.35 23.23 19.42
N LYS A 552 -18.45 22.97 18.69
CA LYS A 552 -19.00 23.84 17.64
C LYS A 552 -19.81 25.01 18.21
N PHE A 553 -19.68 26.16 17.55
CA PHE A 553 -20.40 27.39 17.85
C PHE A 553 -20.87 28.06 16.56
N SER A 554 -21.89 28.92 16.63
CA SER A 554 -22.30 29.71 15.45
C SER A 554 -21.35 30.88 15.22
N THR A 555 -20.83 31.48 16.30
CA THR A 555 -19.76 32.47 16.26
C THR A 555 -18.83 32.32 17.45
N ILE A 556 -17.55 32.62 17.26
CA ILE A 556 -16.53 32.73 18.31
C ILE A 556 -15.80 34.08 18.14
N GLY A 557 -15.66 34.82 19.24
CA GLY A 557 -14.96 36.11 19.30
C GLY A 557 -13.75 36.06 20.23
N ASP A 558 -13.40 37.22 20.78
CA ASP A 558 -12.19 37.46 21.58
C ASP A 558 -11.94 36.38 22.64
N MET A 559 -10.67 36.08 22.89
CA MET A 559 -10.22 35.10 23.88
C MET A 559 -9.16 35.69 24.80
N VAL A 560 -9.16 35.27 26.06
CA VAL A 560 -8.13 35.64 27.05
C VAL A 560 -7.84 34.47 27.98
N ALA A 561 -6.56 34.27 28.30
CA ALA A 561 -6.15 33.25 29.26
C ALA A 561 -6.02 33.85 30.66
N VAL A 562 -6.59 33.19 31.66
CA VAL A 562 -6.45 33.55 33.09
C VAL A 562 -6.67 32.32 33.96
N ASN A 563 -5.78 32.12 34.94
CA ASN A 563 -5.90 31.07 35.97
C ASN A 563 -6.20 29.65 35.48
N GLY A 564 -5.55 29.23 34.38
CA GLY A 564 -5.71 27.86 33.86
C GLY A 564 -6.88 27.69 32.89
N PHE A 565 -7.66 28.74 32.64
CA PHE A 565 -8.78 28.72 31.70
C PHE A 565 -8.57 29.72 30.56
N VAL A 566 -9.18 29.44 29.41
CA VAL A 566 -9.45 30.42 28.37
C VAL A 566 -10.89 30.89 28.52
N TYR A 567 -11.09 32.18 28.69
CA TYR A 567 -12.39 32.85 28.62
C TYR A 567 -12.58 33.44 27.24
N PHE A 568 -13.77 33.31 26.68
CA PHE A 568 -14.03 33.72 25.30
C PHE A 568 -15.49 34.08 25.08
N THR A 569 -15.77 34.80 23.99
CA THR A 569 -17.14 35.13 23.60
C THR A 569 -17.64 34.18 22.52
N ALA A 570 -18.85 33.62 22.65
CA ALA A 570 -19.39 32.72 21.63
C ALA A 570 -20.92 32.69 21.63
N ALA A 571 -21.51 32.45 20.45
CA ALA A 571 -22.93 32.20 20.28
C ALA A 571 -23.19 30.72 20.00
N ASP A 572 -24.25 30.17 20.59
CA ASP A 572 -24.67 28.78 20.39
C ASP A 572 -26.15 28.73 20.00
N ALA A 573 -26.38 28.52 18.71
CA ALA A 573 -27.73 28.37 18.16
C ALA A 573 -28.51 27.20 18.77
N ALA A 574 -27.84 26.18 19.32
CA ALA A 574 -28.52 25.07 19.99
C ALA A 574 -29.07 25.47 21.38
N LEU A 575 -28.51 26.52 22.00
CA LEU A 575 -28.97 27.06 23.27
C LEU A 575 -29.87 28.28 23.12
N ASN A 576 -30.12 28.75 21.89
CA ASN A 576 -30.81 30.00 21.59
C ASN A 576 -30.20 31.21 22.32
N ASN A 577 -28.86 31.26 22.42
CA ASN A 577 -28.15 32.41 22.95
C ASN A 577 -27.37 33.15 21.86
N GLY A 578 -27.29 34.48 21.99
CA GLY A 578 -26.36 35.30 21.22
C GLY A 578 -24.92 35.12 21.71
N GLN A 579 -24.02 36.03 21.32
CA GLN A 579 -22.62 35.96 21.69
C GLN A 579 -22.43 36.37 23.17
N GLU A 580 -22.13 35.39 24.01
CA GLU A 580 -22.07 35.50 25.47
C GLU A 580 -20.72 35.03 26.03
N LEU A 581 -20.51 35.11 27.35
CA LEU A 581 -19.23 34.73 27.98
C LEU A 581 -19.16 33.23 28.26
N TRP A 582 -18.14 32.58 27.71
CA TRP A 582 -17.81 31.16 27.88
C TRP A 582 -16.41 30.98 28.43
N ARG A 583 -16.11 29.77 28.90
CA ARG A 583 -14.75 29.36 29.29
C ARG A 583 -14.45 27.90 28.97
N THR A 584 -13.17 27.57 28.90
CA THR A 584 -12.67 26.19 28.80
C THR A 584 -11.34 26.01 29.52
N ASP A 585 -11.09 24.81 30.03
CA ASP A 585 -9.76 24.35 30.51
C ASP A 585 -9.07 23.38 29.53
N GLY A 586 -9.66 23.15 28.35
CA GLY A 586 -9.21 22.12 27.40
C GLY A 586 -9.96 20.80 27.51
N THR A 587 -10.72 20.58 28.59
CA THR A 587 -11.52 19.36 28.78
C THR A 587 -13.01 19.63 28.79
N ALA A 588 -13.45 20.76 29.35
CA ALA A 588 -14.85 21.13 29.45
C ALA A 588 -15.08 22.55 28.92
N VAL A 589 -16.15 22.72 28.13
CA VAL A 589 -16.57 24.04 27.61
C VAL A 589 -17.87 24.47 28.28
N GLU A 590 -17.83 25.56 29.04
CA GLU A 590 -18.90 26.01 29.93
C GLU A 590 -19.34 27.45 29.64
N LEU A 591 -20.65 27.70 29.68
CA LEU A 591 -21.21 29.05 29.67
C LEU A 591 -21.00 29.69 31.06
N VAL A 592 -20.28 30.81 31.11
CA VAL A 592 -20.04 31.55 32.36
C VAL A 592 -21.28 32.35 32.73
N ARG A 593 -21.82 33.12 31.78
CA ARG A 593 -23.05 33.90 31.97
C ARG A 593 -23.68 34.25 30.64
N ASP A 594 -25.00 34.06 30.58
CA ASP A 594 -25.87 34.67 29.57
C ASP A 594 -26.25 36.06 30.08
N ILE A 595 -25.55 37.10 29.63
CA ILE A 595 -25.75 38.48 30.10
C ILE A 595 -27.01 39.08 29.48
N LEU A 596 -27.30 38.77 28.21
CA LEU A 596 -28.52 39.14 27.50
C LEU A 596 -29.34 37.88 27.15
N PRO A 597 -30.29 37.46 28.01
CA PRO A 597 -31.04 36.23 27.80
C PRO A 597 -31.80 36.20 26.46
N GLY A 598 -31.60 35.14 25.70
CA GLY A 598 -32.22 34.93 24.39
C GLY A 598 -31.22 35.10 23.25
N GLU A 599 -31.70 35.30 22.03
CA GLU A 599 -30.85 35.32 20.82
C GLU A 599 -29.99 36.61 20.68
N ASP A 600 -30.16 37.58 21.58
CA ASP A 600 -29.42 38.84 21.57
C ASP A 600 -27.99 38.65 22.13
N SER A 601 -27.03 39.48 21.71
CA SER A 601 -25.61 39.36 22.08
C SER A 601 -25.17 40.50 22.99
N SER A 602 -24.48 40.20 24.10
CA SER A 602 -24.03 41.19 25.09
C SER A 602 -22.82 42.06 24.68
N SER A 603 -22.35 41.96 23.43
CA SER A 603 -21.26 42.79 22.85
C SER A 603 -20.00 42.86 23.73
N ILE A 604 -19.65 41.75 24.38
CA ILE A 604 -18.49 41.64 25.28
C ILE A 604 -17.20 42.00 24.54
N SER A 605 -16.38 42.86 25.15
CA SER A 605 -15.08 43.31 24.64
C SER A 605 -14.13 43.75 25.77
N ASN A 606 -12.88 44.11 25.44
CA ASN A 606 -11.89 44.68 26.37
C ASN A 606 -11.52 43.77 27.56
N PHE A 607 -11.30 42.48 27.32
CA PHE A 607 -10.81 41.58 28.36
C PHE A 607 -9.52 42.12 29.02
N THR A 608 -9.56 42.33 30.33
CA THR A 608 -8.43 42.85 31.13
C THR A 608 -8.27 42.02 32.39
N VAL A 609 -7.12 41.36 32.53
CA VAL A 609 -6.81 40.52 33.69
C VAL A 609 -6.13 41.35 34.78
N VAL A 610 -6.65 41.27 36.02
CA VAL A 610 -6.11 41.95 37.20
C VAL A 610 -6.00 40.93 38.35
N GLY A 611 -4.83 40.35 38.53
CA GLY A 611 -4.66 39.23 39.46
C GLY A 611 -5.56 38.07 39.07
N ASP A 612 -6.43 37.64 40.00
CA ASP A 612 -7.39 36.55 39.77
C ASP A 612 -8.74 37.02 39.19
N LEU A 613 -8.83 38.27 38.75
CA LEU A 613 -10.07 38.84 38.23
C LEU A 613 -9.98 39.07 36.72
N LEU A 614 -11.05 38.73 36.02
CA LEU A 614 -11.25 39.11 34.62
C LEU A 614 -12.27 40.24 34.53
N TYR A 615 -11.84 41.40 34.05
CA TYR A 615 -12.70 42.52 33.73
C TYR A 615 -12.99 42.58 32.23
N PHE A 616 -14.17 43.08 31.86
CA PHE A 616 -14.57 43.29 30.47
C PHE A 616 -15.71 44.30 30.38
N THR A 617 -16.05 44.70 29.16
CA THR A 617 -17.15 45.62 28.89
C THR A 617 -18.28 44.90 28.17
N ALA A 618 -19.54 45.04 28.60
CA ALA A 618 -20.68 44.37 27.98
C ALA A 618 -21.98 45.18 28.14
N THR A 619 -22.91 45.02 27.19
CA THR A 619 -24.25 45.62 27.23
C THR A 619 -25.18 44.82 28.15
N ASN A 620 -26.00 45.49 28.96
CA ASN A 620 -26.99 44.86 29.85
C ASN A 620 -28.44 45.30 29.46
N PHE A 621 -29.46 44.46 29.71
CA PHE A 621 -30.87 44.78 29.40
C PHE A 621 -31.66 45.35 30.59
N GLU A 622 -31.05 45.41 31.78
CA GLU A 622 -31.77 45.82 32.98
C GLU A 622 -32.22 47.30 32.93
N ASP A 623 -31.70 48.06 31.97
CA ASP A 623 -31.91 49.50 31.82
C ASP A 623 -32.67 49.86 30.52
N ASN A 624 -34.00 49.87 30.64
CA ASN A 624 -34.97 50.56 29.77
C ASN A 624 -34.39 51.42 28.61
N PHE A 625 -33.99 50.76 27.51
CA PHE A 625 -33.58 51.33 26.21
C PHE A 625 -32.15 51.88 26.08
N ASP A 626 -31.24 51.65 27.02
CA ASP A 626 -29.81 51.97 26.81
C ASP A 626 -29.05 50.76 26.25
N THR A 627 -28.25 50.98 25.21
CA THR A 627 -27.42 49.96 24.55
C THR A 627 -25.93 50.19 24.81
N ASN A 628 -25.58 51.12 25.71
CA ASN A 628 -24.20 51.42 26.05
C ASN A 628 -23.57 50.30 26.89
N ASN A 629 -22.25 50.14 26.77
CA ASN A 629 -21.51 49.12 27.51
C ASN A 629 -21.28 49.54 28.96
N GLU A 630 -21.18 48.54 29.84
CA GLU A 630 -20.84 48.66 31.25
C GLU A 630 -19.61 47.82 31.60
N VAL A 631 -18.95 48.11 32.73
CA VAL A 631 -17.85 47.27 33.24
C VAL A 631 -18.40 46.08 34.01
N TRP A 632 -17.85 44.90 33.72
CA TRP A 632 -18.16 43.64 34.40
C TRP A 632 -16.90 43.00 34.94
N VAL A 633 -17.05 42.17 35.98
CA VAL A 633 -15.96 41.40 36.58
C VAL A 633 -16.35 39.95 36.85
N VAL A 634 -15.41 39.04 36.63
CA VAL A 634 -15.49 37.63 37.03
C VAL A 634 -14.33 37.31 37.95
N ASP A 635 -14.63 36.70 39.11
CA ASP A 635 -13.62 36.06 39.95
C ASP A 635 -13.25 34.70 39.35
N THR A 636 -11.99 34.53 38.98
CA THR A 636 -11.46 33.35 38.28
C THR A 636 -10.70 32.40 39.21
N ALA A 637 -10.60 32.70 40.51
CA ALA A 637 -9.78 31.95 41.47
C ALA A 637 -10.26 30.52 41.78
N PHE A 638 -11.40 30.07 41.23
CA PHE A 638 -12.03 28.80 41.59
C PHE A 638 -12.06 27.79 40.43
N ALA A 639 -11.06 26.90 40.43
CA ALA A 639 -11.10 25.65 39.67
C ALA A 639 -12.11 24.69 40.32
N GLY A 640 -13.24 24.43 39.66
CA GLY A 640 -14.16 23.33 40.02
C GLY A 640 -15.52 23.70 40.62
N VAL A 641 -15.93 24.98 40.64
CA VAL A 641 -17.32 25.36 40.92
C VAL A 641 -18.01 25.73 39.60
N ASN A 642 -19.27 25.32 39.45
CA ASN A 642 -20.15 25.76 38.36
C ASN A 642 -20.31 27.29 38.48
N LEU A 643 -19.62 28.04 37.61
CA LEU A 643 -19.62 29.50 37.60
C LEU A 643 -20.84 30.10 36.88
N ALA A 644 -21.89 29.33 36.58
CA ALA A 644 -23.08 29.86 35.96
C ALA A 644 -23.60 31.11 36.70
N ASN A 645 -23.61 32.25 36.01
CA ASN A 645 -23.99 33.59 36.51
C ASN A 645 -22.98 34.27 37.44
N SER A 646 -21.68 33.95 37.37
CA SER A 646 -20.66 34.54 38.25
C SER A 646 -20.10 35.90 37.81
N ALA A 647 -20.34 36.31 36.56
CA ALA A 647 -19.98 37.66 36.12
C ALA A 647 -20.86 38.69 36.84
N THR A 648 -20.26 39.71 37.43
CA THR A 648 -20.94 40.73 38.23
C THR A 648 -20.79 42.09 37.57
N LEU A 649 -21.90 42.82 37.44
CA LEU A 649 -21.93 44.20 36.95
C LEU A 649 -21.24 45.12 37.97
N LEU A 650 -20.31 45.93 37.50
CA LEU A 650 -19.67 47.00 38.26
C LEU A 650 -20.19 48.36 37.78
N ASP A 651 -21.47 48.60 38.06
CA ASP A 651 -22.16 49.84 37.71
C ASP A 651 -21.38 51.07 38.23
N VAL A 652 -20.99 51.92 37.29
CA VAL A 652 -20.12 53.07 37.47
C VAL A 652 -20.90 54.33 37.86
N THR A 653 -22.14 54.47 37.37
CA THR A 653 -22.96 55.67 37.54
C THR A 653 -23.93 55.54 38.72
N GLY A 654 -24.25 54.31 39.14
CA GLY A 654 -25.29 54.03 40.14
C GLY A 654 -26.69 54.44 39.66
N ASP A 655 -26.81 54.71 38.37
CA ASP A 655 -28.04 55.01 37.65
C ASP A 655 -28.23 54.02 36.50
N ASN A 656 -29.40 54.05 35.86
CA ASN A 656 -29.76 53.10 34.81
C ASN A 656 -29.29 53.57 33.42
N VAL A 657 -28.10 54.19 33.32
CA VAL A 657 -27.54 54.74 32.08
C VAL A 657 -26.14 54.18 31.87
N GLY A 658 -25.88 53.62 30.68
CA GLY A 658 -24.62 52.98 30.40
C GLY A 658 -23.46 53.96 30.26
N SER A 659 -22.30 53.59 30.81
CA SER A 659 -21.15 54.46 31.07
C SER A 659 -20.04 54.41 30.01
N SER A 660 -20.21 53.61 28.95
CA SER A 660 -19.27 53.52 27.80
C SER A 660 -17.78 53.45 28.20
N PRO A 661 -17.39 52.47 29.03
CA PRO A 661 -16.05 52.37 29.55
C PRO A 661 -15.00 52.13 28.46
N SER A 662 -13.83 52.74 28.60
CA SER A 662 -12.71 52.63 27.66
C SER A 662 -11.35 52.71 28.37
N GLY A 663 -10.30 52.22 27.71
CA GLY A 663 -8.93 52.32 28.24
C GLY A 663 -8.69 51.47 29.51
N LEU A 664 -9.35 50.33 29.63
CA LEU A 664 -9.18 49.40 30.75
C LEU A 664 -7.71 49.00 30.89
N THR A 665 -7.09 49.31 32.03
CA THR A 665 -5.66 49.11 32.28
C THR A 665 -5.42 48.58 33.68
N ALA A 666 -4.71 47.46 33.78
CA ALA A 666 -4.31 46.88 35.06
C ALA A 666 -3.09 47.62 35.63
N VAL A 667 -3.16 48.03 36.89
CA VAL A 667 -2.02 48.55 37.66
C VAL A 667 -2.05 47.92 39.05
N GLY A 668 -1.09 47.02 39.31
CA GLY A 668 -1.13 46.15 40.49
C GLY A 668 -2.44 45.35 40.54
N ASN A 669 -3.14 45.39 41.68
CA ASN A 669 -4.44 44.73 41.86
C ASN A 669 -5.64 45.64 41.58
N SER A 670 -5.47 46.68 40.75
CA SER A 670 -6.54 47.62 40.41
C SER A 670 -6.71 47.75 38.91
N LEU A 671 -7.96 47.84 38.47
CA LEU A 671 -8.32 48.28 37.13
C LEU A 671 -8.49 49.81 37.14
N TYR A 672 -7.90 50.48 36.15
CA TYR A 672 -8.16 51.89 35.84
C TYR A 672 -8.83 51.99 34.46
N PHE A 673 -9.79 52.89 34.29
CA PHE A 673 -10.51 53.06 33.02
C PHE A 673 -11.19 54.44 32.94
N LEU A 674 -11.54 54.88 31.74
CA LEU A 674 -12.44 56.01 31.52
C LEU A 674 -13.87 55.54 31.41
N ALA A 675 -14.81 56.28 31.97
CA ALA A 675 -16.24 56.08 31.75
C ALA A 675 -16.99 57.42 31.81
N GLU A 676 -18.11 57.51 31.10
CA GLU A 676 -19.00 58.67 31.12
C GLU A 676 -19.75 58.71 32.45
N PHE A 677 -19.60 59.84 33.16
CA PHE A 677 -20.34 60.14 34.38
C PHE A 677 -20.84 61.60 34.30
N GLU A 678 -22.14 61.79 34.53
CA GLU A 678 -22.81 63.09 34.40
C GLU A 678 -22.59 63.79 33.03
N GLY A 679 -22.39 63.00 31.96
CA GLY A 679 -22.17 63.48 30.58
C GLY A 679 -20.74 63.90 30.25
N THR A 680 -19.75 63.53 31.09
CA THR A 680 -18.33 63.77 30.83
C THR A 680 -17.48 62.52 31.10
N PRO A 681 -16.44 62.22 30.30
CA PRO A 681 -15.51 61.14 30.60
C PRO A 681 -14.70 61.45 31.87
N GLN A 682 -14.69 60.53 32.82
CA GLN A 682 -13.92 60.61 34.07
C GLN A 682 -13.06 59.35 34.25
N LEU A 683 -11.96 59.50 34.98
CA LEU A 683 -11.06 58.39 35.32
C LEU A 683 -11.60 57.65 36.55
N PHE A 684 -11.76 56.33 36.43
CA PHE A 684 -12.22 55.44 37.49
C PHE A 684 -11.15 54.43 37.87
N LYS A 685 -11.28 53.92 39.09
CA LYS A 685 -10.50 52.81 39.63
C LYS A 685 -11.41 51.77 40.30
N SER A 686 -11.20 50.49 40.00
CA SER A 686 -11.75 49.36 40.74
C SER A 686 -10.61 48.57 41.36
N ALA A 687 -10.52 48.52 42.69
CA ALA A 687 -9.48 47.79 43.40
C ALA A 687 -10.01 46.43 43.88
N ASN A 688 -9.34 45.33 43.51
CA ASN A 688 -9.70 43.96 43.90
C ASN A 688 -11.20 43.63 43.66
N GLY A 689 -11.77 44.03 42.53
CA GLY A 689 -13.17 43.75 42.19
C GLY A 689 -14.20 44.60 42.93
N ALA A 690 -13.77 45.60 43.70
CA ALA A 690 -14.69 46.53 44.37
C ALA A 690 -15.42 47.45 43.38
N ALA A 691 -16.52 48.04 43.84
CA ALA A 691 -17.26 49.05 43.08
C ALA A 691 -16.31 50.19 42.61
N PRO A 692 -16.43 50.66 41.35
CA PRO A 692 -15.55 51.71 40.82
C PRO A 692 -15.66 53.02 41.61
N THR A 693 -14.53 53.71 41.77
CA THR A 693 -14.46 55.06 42.37
C THR A 693 -13.81 56.05 41.42
N VAL A 694 -14.39 57.25 41.30
CA VAL A 694 -13.83 58.37 40.52
C VAL A 694 -12.50 58.82 41.11
N ILE A 695 -11.52 59.07 40.24
CA ILE A 695 -10.26 59.75 40.55
C ILE A 695 -10.40 61.22 40.16
N ASP A 696 -10.15 62.11 41.12
CA ASP A 696 -10.16 63.55 40.87
C ASP A 696 -8.95 63.95 40.02
N THR A 697 -9.18 64.17 38.72
CA THR A 697 -8.17 64.69 37.79
C THR A 697 -8.14 66.22 37.75
N GLY A 698 -8.91 66.89 38.61
CA GLY A 698 -9.07 68.33 38.62
C GLY A 698 -9.60 68.85 37.29
N ASN A 699 -8.77 69.64 36.59
CA ASN A 699 -9.12 70.13 35.25
C ASN A 699 -8.60 69.20 34.15
N VAL A 700 -7.72 68.23 34.42
CA VAL A 700 -7.13 67.42 33.35
C VAL A 700 -8.15 66.42 32.80
N ASN A 701 -8.33 66.46 31.48
CA ASN A 701 -9.12 65.51 30.71
C ASN A 701 -8.18 64.40 30.16
N PRO A 702 -8.23 63.17 30.69
CA PRO A 702 -7.43 62.07 30.17
C PRO A 702 -7.84 61.71 28.75
N LEU A 703 -6.88 61.28 27.92
CA LEU A 703 -7.06 61.02 26.49
C LEU A 703 -7.13 59.53 26.14
N GLY A 704 -7.18 58.63 27.13
CA GLY A 704 -7.48 57.20 26.94
C GLY A 704 -6.28 56.29 26.65
N SER A 705 -5.08 56.84 26.45
CA SER A 705 -3.84 56.03 26.40
C SER A 705 -3.31 55.87 27.82
N PHE A 706 -3.28 54.63 28.31
CA PHE A 706 -2.91 54.24 29.67
C PHE A 706 -1.85 53.16 29.63
N VAL A 707 -0.91 53.16 30.57
CA VAL A 707 0.07 52.09 30.75
C VAL A 707 0.49 51.99 32.21
N GLU A 708 0.84 50.79 32.67
CA GLU A 708 1.55 50.62 33.92
C GLU A 708 3.05 50.87 33.72
N PHE A 709 3.66 51.68 34.57
CA PHE A 709 5.10 51.86 34.59
C PHE A 709 5.57 52.08 36.03
N GLN A 710 6.45 51.20 36.52
CA GLN A 710 7.04 51.26 37.87
C GLN A 710 6.01 51.30 39.02
N GLY A 711 4.90 50.57 38.86
CA GLY A 711 3.84 50.43 39.86
C GLY A 711 2.78 51.53 39.84
N ALA A 712 2.84 52.46 38.89
CA ALA A 712 1.88 53.57 38.77
C ALA A 712 1.24 53.59 37.37
N LEU A 713 0.03 54.14 37.31
CA LEU A 713 -0.64 54.45 36.05
C LEU A 713 0.04 55.65 35.40
N TYR A 714 0.42 55.54 34.14
CA TYR A 714 0.85 56.65 33.30
C TYR A 714 -0.13 56.83 32.16
N PHE A 715 -0.44 58.08 31.82
CA PHE A 715 -1.44 58.37 30.80
C PHE A 715 -1.28 59.74 30.15
N THR A 716 -1.80 59.87 28.94
CA THR A 716 -1.85 61.15 28.24
C THR A 716 -3.10 61.93 28.65
N GLY A 717 -2.96 63.24 28.87
CA GLY A 717 -4.06 64.11 29.30
C GLY A 717 -3.97 65.50 28.71
N SER A 718 -5.08 66.23 28.71
CA SER A 718 -5.16 67.63 28.27
C SER A 718 -5.91 68.49 29.29
N ALA A 719 -5.40 69.68 29.61
CA ALA A 719 -6.15 70.64 30.42
C ALA A 719 -7.12 71.47 29.54
N PRO A 720 -8.33 71.86 29.99
CA PRO A 720 -9.37 72.42 29.16
C PRO A 720 -9.20 73.94 29.06
N VAL A 721 -8.83 74.35 27.86
CA VAL A 721 -9.41 75.45 27.06
C VAL A 721 -9.68 76.80 27.75
N ILE A 722 -8.64 77.64 27.76
CA ILE A 722 -8.73 78.89 27.00
C ILE A 722 -7.60 78.83 25.96
N ALA A 723 -7.90 78.34 24.76
CA ALA A 723 -7.04 78.36 23.57
C ALA A 723 -5.54 78.08 23.82
N GLY A 724 -5.17 76.80 23.98
CA GLY A 724 -3.75 76.38 23.95
C GLY A 724 -3.22 75.56 25.14
N GLY A 725 -4.08 74.86 25.90
CA GLY A 725 -3.61 73.92 26.90
C GLY A 725 -2.79 72.80 26.24
N THR A 726 -1.52 72.67 26.63
CA THR A 726 -0.61 71.66 26.07
C THR A 726 -0.95 70.29 26.64
N PRO A 727 -1.21 69.28 25.80
CA PRO A 727 -1.26 67.89 26.23
C PRO A 727 0.05 67.53 26.95
N ASN A 728 -0.05 66.74 28.00
CA ASN A 728 1.13 66.27 28.73
C ASN A 728 0.94 64.85 29.29
N LEU A 729 2.05 64.23 29.67
CA LEU A 729 2.07 62.94 30.34
C LEU A 729 1.75 63.14 31.82
N PHE A 730 0.86 62.32 32.35
CA PHE A 730 0.43 62.35 33.75
C PHE A 730 0.63 60.98 34.39
N THR A 731 0.78 60.97 35.70
CA THR A 731 0.79 59.77 36.53
C THR A 731 -0.01 59.99 37.80
N LEU A 732 -0.22 58.92 38.57
CA LEU A 732 -0.86 58.97 39.88
C LEU A 732 0.16 58.63 40.96
N ASP A 733 0.16 59.39 42.06
CA ASP A 733 0.95 59.04 43.23
C ASP A 733 0.33 57.87 44.03
N ALA A 734 1.00 57.44 45.11
CA ALA A 734 0.54 56.34 45.94
C ALA A 734 -0.82 56.57 46.65
N ASN A 735 -1.35 57.79 46.63
CA ASN A 735 -2.66 58.15 47.17
C ASN A 735 -3.68 58.44 46.05
N ASP A 736 -3.41 58.00 44.82
CA ASP A 736 -4.20 58.27 43.61
C ASP A 736 -4.30 59.77 43.27
N ALA A 737 -3.38 60.62 43.75
CA ALA A 737 -3.37 62.03 43.39
C ALA A 737 -2.65 62.26 42.05
N LEU A 738 -3.23 63.13 41.21
CA LEU A 738 -2.68 63.46 39.90
C LEU A 738 -1.32 64.17 40.01
N VAL A 739 -0.34 63.66 39.27
CA VAL A 739 1.00 64.24 39.13
C VAL A 739 1.29 64.45 37.65
N GLU A 740 1.60 65.68 37.27
CA GLU A 740 2.12 65.99 35.94
C GLU A 740 3.56 65.46 35.83
N VAL A 741 3.80 64.64 34.82
CA VAL A 741 5.13 64.14 34.48
C VAL A 741 5.82 65.21 33.65
N ASP A 742 7.08 65.49 33.97
CA ASP A 742 7.96 66.52 33.38
C ASP A 742 7.49 67.12 32.03
N PRO A 743 7.30 68.45 31.90
CA PRO A 743 6.76 69.07 30.69
C PRO A 743 7.49 68.67 29.43
N LEU A 744 6.71 68.41 28.38
CA LEU A 744 7.23 68.16 27.05
C LEU A 744 8.00 69.39 26.52
N PRO A 745 9.14 69.19 25.84
CA PRO A 745 9.99 70.30 25.40
C PRO A 745 9.37 71.22 24.34
N THR A 746 8.25 70.82 23.72
CA THR A 746 7.55 71.53 22.64
C THR A 746 6.03 71.47 22.81
N THR A 747 5.31 72.38 22.16
CA THR A 747 3.83 72.38 22.16
C THR A 747 3.31 71.19 21.34
N ILE A 748 2.68 70.23 22.02
CA ILE A 748 2.17 69.00 21.40
C ILE A 748 0.70 69.14 20.98
N GLN A 749 0.29 68.48 19.89
CA GLN A 749 -1.13 68.35 19.53
C GLN A 749 -1.79 67.12 20.16
N ALA A 750 -2.94 67.31 20.80
CA ALA A 750 -3.64 66.26 21.56
C ALA A 750 -4.01 65.03 20.73
N ALA A 751 -4.43 65.24 19.49
CA ALA A 751 -4.93 64.17 18.61
C ALA A 751 -3.87 63.12 18.21
N ASN A 752 -2.58 63.45 18.39
CA ASN A 752 -1.47 62.61 17.97
C ASN A 752 -0.61 62.13 19.15
N PHE A 753 -1.12 62.26 20.39
CA PHE A 753 -0.40 61.94 21.61
C PHE A 753 -0.93 60.68 22.28
N GLY A 754 -0.14 59.60 22.27
CA GLY A 754 -0.57 58.27 22.76
C GLY A 754 0.46 57.17 22.53
N ASN A 755 0.01 55.92 22.40
CA ASN A 755 0.84 54.72 22.20
C ASN A 755 1.92 54.55 23.27
N LEU A 756 1.55 54.70 24.53
CA LEU A 756 2.47 54.54 25.66
C LEU A 756 3.01 53.10 25.72
N THR A 757 4.34 52.93 25.70
CA THR A 757 5.02 51.61 25.73
C THR A 757 6.27 51.66 26.60
N VAL A 758 6.45 50.68 27.48
CA VAL A 758 7.62 50.62 28.37
C VAL A 758 8.72 49.76 27.75
N ALA A 759 9.94 50.29 27.66
CA ALA A 759 11.13 49.52 27.26
C ALA A 759 12.41 50.11 27.91
N GLY A 760 13.34 49.25 28.32
CA GLY A 760 14.66 49.68 28.84
C GLY A 760 14.59 50.68 30.01
N GLY A 761 13.58 50.55 30.89
CA GLY A 761 13.35 51.46 32.01
C GLY A 761 12.88 52.86 31.63
N LYS A 762 12.40 53.04 30.39
CA LYS A 762 11.84 54.29 29.86
C LYS A 762 10.40 54.07 29.39
N LEU A 763 9.68 55.16 29.21
CA LEU A 763 8.35 55.17 28.62
C LEU A 763 8.38 55.87 27.26
N PHE A 764 8.05 55.15 26.21
CA PHE A 764 7.97 55.65 24.84
C PHE A 764 6.53 56.01 24.47
N PHE A 765 6.36 57.01 23.61
CA PHE A 765 5.05 57.44 23.12
C PHE A 765 5.18 58.19 21.80
N THR A 766 4.09 58.21 21.04
CA THR A 766 3.99 59.04 19.83
C THR A 766 3.44 60.40 20.19
N ALA A 767 3.99 61.47 19.62
CA ALA A 767 3.47 62.82 19.81
C ALA A 767 3.75 63.72 18.60
N SER A 768 2.88 64.73 18.37
CA SER A 768 3.04 65.68 17.27
C SER A 768 3.56 67.04 17.74
N ALA A 769 4.70 67.48 17.19
CA ALA A 769 5.28 68.80 17.42
C ALA A 769 5.71 69.49 16.10
N GLU A 770 6.72 70.38 16.14
CA GLU A 770 7.25 71.06 14.95
C GLU A 770 7.80 70.11 13.88
N ALA A 771 8.26 68.92 14.29
CA ALA A 771 8.73 67.85 13.40
C ALA A 771 7.60 66.98 12.81
N GLY A 772 6.33 67.17 13.20
CA GLY A 772 5.26 66.21 12.88
C GLY A 772 5.09 65.16 13.98
N VAL A 773 4.39 64.06 13.68
CA VAL A 773 4.17 62.91 14.58
C VAL A 773 5.42 62.05 14.63
N GLU A 774 6.13 62.09 15.77
CA GLU A 774 7.41 61.43 16.01
C GLU A 774 7.40 60.57 17.27
N LEU A 775 8.48 59.81 17.48
CA LEU A 775 8.72 59.00 18.68
C LEU A 775 9.40 59.85 19.79
N TYR A 776 8.80 59.85 20.97
CA TYR A 776 9.32 60.52 22.15
C TYR A 776 9.54 59.50 23.27
N ALA A 777 10.42 59.85 24.21
CA ALA A 777 10.72 59.05 25.39
C ALA A 777 10.62 59.89 26.66
N TYR A 778 10.22 59.23 27.74
CA TYR A 778 10.32 59.67 29.11
C TYR A 778 11.30 58.79 29.87
N ASP A 779 12.39 59.37 30.34
CA ASP A 779 13.40 58.71 31.17
C ASP A 779 13.42 59.33 32.58
N PRO A 780 12.92 58.62 33.62
CA PRO A 780 12.87 59.14 34.98
C PRO A 780 14.26 59.35 35.62
N THR A 781 15.31 58.76 35.04
CA THR A 781 16.70 58.88 35.52
C THR A 781 17.34 60.21 35.15
N LEU A 782 16.78 60.93 34.17
CA LEU A 782 17.24 62.25 33.78
C LEU A 782 16.79 63.32 34.80
N ASN A 783 17.46 64.48 34.73
CA ASN A 783 17.12 65.64 35.53
C ASN A 783 15.71 66.14 35.18
N VAL A 784 14.96 66.57 36.20
CA VAL A 784 13.67 67.24 36.03
C VAL A 784 13.83 68.44 35.08
N GLY A 785 12.96 68.57 34.10
CA GLY A 785 13.02 69.52 32.98
C GLY A 785 13.62 68.93 31.69
N SER A 786 14.03 67.66 31.70
CA SER A 786 14.68 66.99 30.55
C SER A 786 14.34 65.51 30.46
N ARG A 787 13.41 65.01 31.28
CA ARG A 787 13.02 63.60 31.30
C ARG A 787 12.21 63.22 30.07
N SER A 788 11.39 64.14 29.56
CA SER A 788 10.62 63.97 28.33
C SER A 788 11.37 64.61 27.17
N TYR A 789 11.63 63.87 26.09
CA TYR A 789 12.40 64.36 24.95
C TYR A 789 12.07 63.62 23.64
N LEU A 790 12.34 64.28 22.51
CA LEU A 790 12.27 63.68 21.17
C LEU A 790 13.41 62.67 21.03
N VAL A 791 13.10 61.43 20.63
CA VAL A 791 14.12 60.38 20.47
C VAL A 791 15.01 60.67 19.27
N GLU A 792 14.40 60.81 18.09
CA GLU A 792 15.04 61.18 16.82
C GLU A 792 13.97 61.73 15.87
N ASP A 793 14.33 62.70 15.03
CA ASP A 793 13.49 63.15 13.90
C ASP A 793 13.78 62.26 12.70
N ILE A 794 12.96 61.21 12.50
CA ILE A 794 13.23 60.17 11.50
C ILE A 794 12.95 60.68 10.08
N ASN A 795 11.90 61.49 9.90
CA ASN A 795 11.50 61.99 8.59
C ASN A 795 12.07 63.40 8.34
N ILE A 796 13.37 63.45 8.04
CA ILE A 796 14.12 64.69 7.87
C ILE A 796 13.83 65.32 6.49
N ASN A 797 12.59 65.75 6.24
CA ASN A 797 12.27 66.62 5.12
C ASN A 797 12.36 68.09 5.56
N PRO A 798 13.41 68.85 5.20
CA PRO A 798 13.63 70.19 5.72
C PRO A 798 12.61 71.24 5.23
N ASN A 799 11.69 70.87 4.32
CA ASN A 799 10.73 71.80 3.70
C ASN A 799 9.29 71.64 4.22
N ILE A 800 8.99 70.61 5.01
CA ILE A 800 7.67 70.34 5.60
C ILE A 800 7.87 69.69 6.98
N SER A 801 6.95 69.90 7.93
CA SER A 801 6.89 69.13 9.18
C SER A 801 6.42 67.70 8.87
N ALA A 802 7.28 66.91 8.24
CA ALA A 802 6.96 65.56 7.77
C ALA A 802 6.97 64.59 8.95
N SER A 803 5.86 63.89 9.17
CA SER A 803 5.71 62.95 10.27
C SER A 803 6.27 61.57 9.91
N SER A 804 6.98 60.93 10.82
CA SER A 804 7.39 59.52 10.69
C SER A 804 6.27 58.53 11.05
N ASN A 805 5.27 58.97 11.81
CA ASN A 805 4.10 58.19 12.24
C ASN A 805 4.47 56.80 12.83
N PRO A 806 5.25 56.74 13.92
CA PRO A 806 5.66 55.46 14.52
C PRO A 806 4.45 54.60 14.91
N LEU A 807 4.41 53.32 14.54
CA LEU A 807 3.37 52.36 14.94
C LEU A 807 3.98 51.05 15.45
N GLN A 808 3.18 50.26 16.18
CA GLN A 808 3.55 48.93 16.69
C GLN A 808 4.79 48.96 17.59
N LEU A 809 4.81 49.91 18.52
CA LEU A 809 5.85 50.03 19.53
C LEU A 809 5.92 48.73 20.34
N THR A 810 6.99 47.96 20.17
CA THR A 810 7.15 46.62 20.72
C THR A 810 8.46 46.54 21.48
N ALA A 811 8.37 46.33 22.79
CA ALA A 811 9.55 46.15 23.62
C ALA A 811 10.09 44.73 23.46
N VAL A 812 11.39 44.60 23.16
CA VAL A 812 12.12 43.32 23.22
C VAL A 812 13.39 43.58 24.00
N ASN A 813 13.52 42.93 25.16
CA ASN A 813 14.56 43.23 26.15
C ASN A 813 14.55 44.73 26.54
N ASP A 814 15.69 45.40 26.42
CA ASP A 814 15.87 46.83 26.75
C ASP A 814 15.61 47.77 25.57
N LEU A 815 15.24 47.24 24.40
CA LEU A 815 15.09 48.01 23.16
C LEU A 815 13.62 48.10 22.73
N LEU A 816 13.30 49.18 22.02
CA LEU A 816 12.01 49.37 21.38
C LEU A 816 12.13 49.14 19.87
N TYR A 817 11.31 48.24 19.34
CA TYR A 817 11.16 48.00 17.91
C TYR A 817 9.84 48.59 17.42
N PHE A 818 9.85 49.22 16.25
CA PHE A 818 8.67 49.90 15.72
C PHE A 818 8.75 50.11 14.21
N SER A 819 7.60 50.40 13.58
CA SER A 819 7.52 50.80 12.18
C SER A 819 7.46 52.33 12.06
N ALA A 820 8.26 52.94 11.18
CA ALA A 820 8.24 54.38 10.94
C ALA A 820 8.60 54.74 9.48
N ASP A 821 8.08 55.87 8.99
CA ASP A 821 8.29 56.40 7.64
C ASP A 821 9.40 57.46 7.65
N ASP A 822 10.40 57.31 6.77
CA ASP A 822 11.55 58.21 6.68
C ASP A 822 11.59 59.01 5.36
N SER A 823 10.43 59.22 4.72
CA SER A 823 10.24 59.74 3.37
C SER A 823 10.60 58.81 2.22
N THR A 824 11.37 57.74 2.46
CA THR A 824 11.67 56.71 1.44
C THR A 824 10.68 55.54 1.47
N GLY A 825 9.91 55.44 2.55
CA GLY A 825 8.92 54.41 2.80
C GLY A 825 8.84 54.09 4.29
N ARG A 826 7.93 53.18 4.65
CA ARG A 826 7.80 52.66 6.01
C ARG A 826 8.72 51.47 6.21
N HIS A 827 9.55 51.53 7.24
CA HIS A 827 10.58 50.51 7.53
C HIS A 827 10.56 50.08 9.00
N LEU A 828 11.30 49.02 9.31
CA LEU A 828 11.54 48.57 10.69
C LEU A 828 12.67 49.37 11.33
N TRP A 829 12.44 49.84 12.55
CA TRP A 829 13.39 50.62 13.34
C TRP A 829 13.56 50.00 14.73
N VAL A 830 14.73 50.23 15.31
CA VAL A 830 15.05 49.92 16.71
C VAL A 830 15.52 51.19 17.41
N SER A 831 15.23 51.32 18.71
CA SER A 831 15.70 52.44 19.54
C SER A 831 15.98 52.01 20.98
N ASP A 832 17.10 52.49 21.52
CA ASP A 832 17.40 52.46 22.97
C ASP A 832 16.82 53.68 23.73
N GLY A 833 16.12 54.56 23.01
CA GLY A 833 15.62 55.84 23.51
C GLY A 833 16.59 57.00 23.35
N THR A 834 17.64 56.87 22.54
CA THR A 834 18.54 57.96 22.15
C THR A 834 18.61 58.07 20.62
N GLY A 835 18.87 59.28 20.10
CA GLY A 835 19.05 59.47 18.65
C GLY A 835 20.20 58.64 18.06
N GLY A 836 21.28 58.44 18.83
CA GLY A 836 22.43 57.63 18.39
C GLY A 836 22.20 56.12 18.40
N GLY A 837 21.25 55.63 19.20
CA GLY A 837 20.82 54.23 19.24
C GLY A 837 19.50 54.00 18.50
N THR A 838 19.05 54.97 17.69
CA THR A 838 17.86 54.84 16.86
C THR A 838 18.27 54.58 15.41
N GLU A 839 18.03 53.37 14.93
CA GLU A 839 18.52 52.94 13.63
C GLU A 839 17.50 52.12 12.85
N LYS A 840 17.60 52.21 11.52
CA LYS A 840 16.79 51.43 10.59
C LYS A 840 17.41 50.06 10.41
N LEU A 841 16.61 49.01 10.55
CA LEU A 841 17.06 47.65 10.37
C LEU A 841 17.09 47.24 8.88
N LEU A 842 18.11 46.47 8.54
CA LEU A 842 18.42 46.05 7.18
C LEU A 842 18.41 44.51 7.06
N PHE A 843 18.02 44.02 5.89
CA PHE A 843 18.14 42.65 5.46
C PHE A 843 18.94 42.60 4.15
N ASN A 844 20.04 41.84 4.10
CA ASN A 844 20.92 41.76 2.93
C ASN A 844 21.35 43.15 2.36
N GLY A 845 21.52 44.13 3.24
CA GLY A 845 21.88 45.51 2.89
C GLY A 845 20.74 46.38 2.36
N ALA A 846 19.50 45.88 2.34
CA ALA A 846 18.30 46.62 1.97
C ALA A 846 17.37 46.84 3.19
N PRO A 847 16.66 47.97 3.29
CA PRO A 847 15.66 48.19 4.35
C PRO A 847 14.55 47.14 4.35
N VAL A 848 14.15 46.70 5.55
CA VAL A 848 12.95 45.86 5.74
C VAL A 848 11.71 46.74 5.60
N ALA A 849 10.94 46.54 4.52
CA ALA A 849 9.83 47.41 4.16
C ALA A 849 8.49 46.92 4.74
N THR A 850 7.64 47.87 5.11
CA THR A 850 6.25 47.66 5.57
C THR A 850 6.09 46.58 6.66
N PRO A 851 6.89 46.60 7.75
CA PRO A 851 6.73 45.63 8.83
C PRO A 851 5.39 45.82 9.54
N THR A 852 4.79 44.71 9.92
CA THR A 852 3.51 44.58 10.62
C THR A 852 3.58 43.44 11.64
N ASN A 853 2.62 43.36 12.58
CA ASN A 853 2.49 42.29 13.56
C ASN A 853 3.75 42.02 14.39
N LEU A 854 4.48 43.06 14.82
CA LEU A 854 5.65 42.89 15.68
C LEU A 854 5.25 42.21 17.00
N ILE A 855 5.98 41.18 17.40
CA ILE A 855 5.77 40.44 18.65
C ILE A 855 7.09 39.93 19.22
N ALA A 856 7.21 39.99 20.55
CA ALA A 856 8.36 39.44 21.27
C ALA A 856 8.12 37.97 21.63
N VAL A 857 9.09 37.10 21.31
CA VAL A 857 9.10 35.68 21.67
C VAL A 857 10.44 35.38 22.36
N GLY A 858 10.43 35.29 23.69
CA GLY A 858 11.68 35.25 24.45
C GLY A 858 12.49 36.52 24.20
N THR A 859 13.73 36.38 23.74
CA THR A 859 14.59 37.51 23.33
C THR A 859 14.49 37.86 21.85
N THR A 860 13.71 37.11 21.07
CA THR A 860 13.60 37.23 19.62
C THR A 860 12.40 38.10 19.23
N LEU A 861 12.59 39.02 18.28
CA LEU A 861 11.47 39.73 17.65
C LEU A 861 10.99 38.91 16.45
N TYR A 862 9.70 38.64 16.35
CA TYR A 862 9.04 38.15 15.14
C TYR A 862 8.11 39.22 14.57
N PHE A 863 7.98 39.26 13.24
CA PHE A 863 7.12 40.22 12.56
C PHE A 863 6.81 39.77 11.13
N THR A 864 5.84 40.41 10.49
CA THR A 864 5.52 40.19 9.07
C THR A 864 5.95 41.38 8.23
N ALA A 865 6.59 41.14 7.08
CA ALA A 865 7.06 42.21 6.18
C ALA A 865 7.11 41.73 4.73
N ASP A 866 7.14 42.67 3.78
CA ASP A 866 7.25 42.36 2.35
C ASP A 866 8.72 42.39 1.90
N GLY A 867 9.23 41.22 1.52
CA GLY A 867 10.60 41.02 1.01
C GLY A 867 10.74 41.19 -0.50
N GLY A 868 9.66 41.47 -1.23
CA GLY A 868 9.60 41.57 -2.69
C GLY A 868 8.68 40.54 -3.36
N SER A 869 8.27 39.50 -2.64
CA SER A 869 7.35 38.45 -3.11
C SER A 869 5.98 38.47 -2.42
N GLY A 870 5.72 39.47 -1.56
CA GLY A 870 4.54 39.54 -0.69
C GLY A 870 4.89 39.41 0.79
N SER A 871 3.86 39.37 1.64
CA SER A 871 4.04 39.36 3.11
C SER A 871 4.56 37.99 3.58
N GLU A 872 5.70 38.01 4.28
CA GLU A 872 6.37 36.83 4.84
C GLU A 872 6.58 36.96 6.35
N LEU A 873 6.97 35.87 7.02
CA LEU A 873 7.37 35.87 8.43
C LEU A 873 8.87 36.16 8.52
N TRP A 874 9.25 37.00 9.47
CA TRP A 874 10.63 37.41 9.70
C TRP A 874 10.93 37.33 11.18
N ARG A 875 12.21 37.16 11.50
CA ARG A 875 12.70 37.19 12.88
C ARG A 875 14.00 37.96 13.02
N LEU A 876 14.31 38.34 14.26
CA LEU A 876 15.55 38.99 14.64
C LEU A 876 15.99 38.51 16.02
N PHE A 877 17.17 37.89 16.09
CA PHE A 877 17.79 37.50 17.34
C PHE A 877 18.55 38.67 17.97
N PRO A 878 18.88 38.58 19.28
CA PRO A 878 19.84 39.51 19.88
C PRO A 878 21.15 39.53 19.10
N ASP A 879 21.65 40.72 18.81
CA ASP A 879 22.93 40.94 18.12
C ASP A 879 23.08 40.28 16.73
N SER A 880 21.98 39.90 16.08
CA SER A 880 21.97 39.30 14.72
C SER A 880 21.43 40.25 13.65
N ASP A 881 21.56 39.84 12.39
CA ASP A 881 20.80 40.45 11.29
C ASP A 881 19.35 39.91 11.29
N VAL A 882 18.47 40.63 10.61
CA VAL A 882 17.10 40.16 10.33
C VAL A 882 17.17 38.90 9.46
N GLU A 883 16.31 37.92 9.73
CA GLU A 883 16.22 36.67 8.97
C GLU A 883 14.80 36.46 8.43
N LEU A 884 14.71 36.01 7.17
CA LEU A 884 13.47 35.49 6.59
C LEU A 884 13.17 34.12 7.18
N VAL A 885 11.95 33.93 7.64
CA VAL A 885 11.42 32.64 8.09
C VAL A 885 10.53 32.11 6.97
N ASP A 886 11.14 31.42 6.03
CA ASP A 886 10.48 30.96 4.80
C ASP A 886 9.53 29.78 5.08
N ILE A 887 8.29 29.89 4.57
CA ILE A 887 7.19 28.94 4.78
C ILE A 887 6.69 28.37 3.44
N ALA A 888 6.63 29.19 2.38
CA ALA A 888 6.02 28.84 1.09
C ALA A 888 6.96 29.05 -0.11
N GLY A 889 8.27 29.12 0.13
CA GLY A 889 9.30 29.24 -0.89
C GLY A 889 9.20 30.56 -1.66
N ASP A 890 8.96 30.47 -2.97
CA ASP A 890 8.93 31.65 -3.85
C ASP A 890 7.59 32.42 -3.82
N VAL A 891 6.59 31.97 -3.05
CA VAL A 891 5.23 32.54 -2.99
C VAL A 891 4.96 33.15 -1.61
N ALA A 892 4.20 34.25 -1.59
CA ALA A 892 3.76 34.92 -0.36
C ALA A 892 3.01 33.99 0.62
N SER A 893 3.53 33.81 1.84
CA SER A 893 2.89 33.01 2.89
C SER A 893 1.85 33.77 3.73
N ASN A 894 1.74 35.09 3.58
CA ASN A 894 0.79 35.96 4.29
C ASN A 894 0.58 35.65 5.78
N PRO A 895 1.63 35.58 6.62
CA PRO A 895 1.44 35.17 7.99
C PRO A 895 0.59 36.16 8.78
N GLY A 896 -0.12 35.67 9.80
CA GLY A 896 -0.96 36.53 10.63
C GLY A 896 -1.29 35.94 11.98
N ASN A 897 -1.84 36.79 12.85
CA ASN A 897 -2.27 36.46 14.20
C ASN A 897 -1.15 35.79 15.03
N LEU A 898 0.03 36.38 15.00
CA LEU A 898 1.18 35.88 15.76
C LEU A 898 0.82 35.80 17.25
N THR A 899 0.89 34.62 17.84
CA THR A 899 0.54 34.37 19.25
C THR A 899 1.61 33.53 19.93
N VAL A 900 2.07 33.97 21.10
CA VAL A 900 3.08 33.26 21.89
C VAL A 900 2.42 32.37 22.93
N VAL A 901 2.75 31.08 22.92
CA VAL A 901 2.33 30.13 23.94
C VAL A 901 3.54 29.30 24.37
N ASN A 902 3.88 29.37 25.65
CA ASN A 902 5.00 28.62 26.24
C ASN A 902 6.32 28.76 25.46
N GLY A 903 6.63 29.99 25.01
CA GLY A 903 7.84 30.29 24.22
C GLY A 903 7.77 29.90 22.75
N ARG A 904 6.74 29.19 22.29
CA ARG A 904 6.53 28.90 20.86
C ARG A 904 5.69 30.00 20.22
N LEU A 905 5.97 30.31 18.97
CA LEU A 905 5.14 31.21 18.17
C LEU A 905 4.19 30.42 17.31
N PHE A 906 2.89 30.57 17.54
CA PHE A 906 1.82 30.07 16.70
C PHE A 906 1.31 31.18 15.79
N PHE A 907 1.02 30.85 14.54
CA PHE A 907 0.54 31.81 13.55
C PHE A 907 -0.18 31.09 12.42
N ARG A 908 -1.00 31.83 11.67
CA ARG A 908 -1.53 31.32 10.40
C ARG A 908 -0.61 31.67 9.25
N ALA A 909 -0.51 30.81 8.24
CA ALA A 909 0.18 31.11 6.98
C ALA A 909 -0.44 30.31 5.81
N ASP A 910 -0.28 30.84 4.60
CA ASP A 910 -0.82 30.32 3.34
C ASP A 910 0.28 29.55 2.56
N THR A 911 0.00 28.35 2.08
CA THR A 911 0.83 27.65 1.08
C THR A 911 0.00 27.31 -0.17
N PRO A 912 0.63 27.14 -1.35
CA PRO A 912 -0.09 26.69 -2.55
C PRO A 912 -0.77 25.33 -2.40
N GLU A 913 -0.18 24.44 -1.59
CA GLU A 913 -0.61 23.05 -1.40
C GLU A 913 -1.73 22.92 -0.35
N ALA A 914 -1.57 23.54 0.82
CA ALA A 914 -2.48 23.39 1.96
C ALA A 914 -3.43 24.59 2.15
N GLY A 915 -3.21 25.71 1.46
CA GLY A 915 -3.97 26.93 1.73
C GLY A 915 -3.59 27.54 3.08
N ARG A 916 -4.56 28.16 3.77
CA ARG A 916 -4.33 28.93 4.99
C ARG A 916 -4.44 28.05 6.23
N GLU A 917 -3.32 27.76 6.87
CA GLU A 917 -3.31 26.80 7.98
C GLU A 917 -2.59 27.32 9.23
N LEU A 918 -2.63 26.55 10.33
CA LEU A 918 -1.95 26.89 11.59
C LEU A 918 -0.54 26.29 11.64
N TRP A 919 0.43 27.15 11.90
CA TRP A 919 1.85 26.87 11.94
C TRP A 919 2.43 27.21 13.30
N VAL A 920 3.56 26.57 13.60
CA VAL A 920 4.32 26.85 14.81
C VAL A 920 5.82 26.95 14.52
N VAL A 921 6.49 27.87 15.20
CA VAL A 921 7.95 27.99 15.25
C VAL A 921 8.40 27.85 16.71
N GLY A 922 9.39 26.98 16.95
CA GLY A 922 9.98 26.74 18.27
C GLY A 922 10.99 27.81 18.72
N LEU A 923 11.41 27.73 19.98
CA LEU A 923 12.53 28.53 20.50
C LEU A 923 13.86 28.08 19.87
N PRO A 924 14.77 29.01 19.54
CA PRO A 924 16.16 28.73 19.16
C PRO A 924 16.82 27.70 20.08
N GLU A 925 17.65 26.80 19.55
CA GLU A 925 18.40 25.81 20.34
C GLU A 925 19.19 26.47 21.49
N GLU A 926 19.69 27.68 21.30
CA GLU A 926 20.44 28.43 22.32
C GLU A 926 19.58 28.86 23.53
N GLU A 927 18.27 29.06 23.35
CA GLU A 927 17.33 29.40 24.43
C GLU A 927 16.73 28.18 25.12
N GLN A 928 16.83 26.97 24.54
CA GLN A 928 16.37 25.73 25.18
C GLN A 928 17.36 25.18 26.22
N ILE A 929 18.59 25.70 26.26
CA ILE A 929 19.68 25.25 27.15
C ILE A 929 19.75 26.07 28.46
N LEU A 930 19.06 27.21 28.53
CA LEU A 930 18.96 28.08 29.71
C LEU A 930 17.74 27.75 30.58
#